data_AF-A0A815SG64-F1
#
_entry.id   AF-A0A815SG64-F1
#
_cell.length_a   1.000
_cell.length_b   1.000
_cell.length_c   1.000
_cell.angle_alpha   90.00
_cell.angle_beta   90.00
_cell.angle_gamma   90.00
#
_symmetry.space_group_name_H-M   'P 1'
#
loop_
_entity.id
_entity.type
_entity.pdbx_description
1 polymer ?
#
loop_
_entity_poly.entity_id
_entity_poly.type
_entity_poly.pdbx_seq_one_letter_code
_entity_poly.pdbx_strand_id
1 'polypeptide(L)'
;MMACSNRIIFTLLDVLKINNNENSNKLDEKILFNIFSLLENLSRFSINAQEIRLIWQLFHQNTSLKTQLLQLLITAAKYDDPDTQSISSYFDLQRPNSGIILPVIHRWSSLSSSPSLSSTTSSSSPSSPHFSFHCWLKLNHEIGSYPYGGRRQIYSFYSQSVGLESFIRSSSITVLITDHREIAYIEINDCDDLFDGYWHSLTIVHTAQRPSLFGSAFQTTLCCNLTIYIDGSLRKEIKNFKYVSNINDPITSASIGSSSQRPKSSEIKQKNESLSTTLVKTIQPFKGLFTSRAKPANIRKENQGFYSQNVMIIEPESQEAIFGQSICLYGQIACIWILTETLDEQQVKQLYEMGGDFCHQYHSSMLNNDTSISSVIFDLISTRSLLLYHPLACNGQICIDISSCSTQINGRLINGSCLRLYPFSESLVNLGGCPILYPLIELFQENDTNNILSYDQTKTSDNRHNHFYSNPIASIIYLIRCILSSKSMIILTEQIAQHYNIEILGEYLNHISSSSFIDQQLLMSIEELIESSRSISSLQLLTIQLIQHILFNFTLWNKSNFHVRLLHLQYILKVIKEEKNFDREKFGIQFFLDILKQHFNTTKGDKEEQRELREIIYEIMKYFFQNHTSMKDLNALLSTISVLSVLNDEITYELLEFIVGLLNPTSAFHEQIIDFLGESNMIEGLYSLLVVNNLSSRTKEIILKIMKCFIGSKRTSQQIRAQLRLETN
;
A
#
# COMPACT_ATOMS: atom_id res chain seq x y z
N MET A 1 -0.02 -8.06 16.96
CA MET A 1 1.05 -7.03 16.89
C MET A 1 2.20 -7.29 17.87
N MET A 2 2.03 -7.20 19.20
CA MET A 2 3.12 -7.49 20.17
C MET A 2 3.69 -8.93 20.04
N ALA A 3 2.85 -9.89 19.68
CA ALA A 3 3.28 -11.25 19.33
C ALA A 3 4.23 -11.27 18.12
N CYS A 4 3.94 -10.48 17.08
CA CYS A 4 4.75 -10.42 15.86
C CYS A 4 6.11 -9.76 16.13
N SER A 5 6.14 -8.67 16.90
CA SER A 5 7.40 -8.01 17.30
C SER A 5 8.31 -8.91 18.14
N ASN A 6 7.73 -9.79 18.94
CA ASN A 6 8.46 -10.77 19.74
C ASN A 6 8.89 -12.02 18.95
N ARG A 7 8.81 -11.99 17.62
CA ARG A 7 9.22 -13.06 16.70
C ARG A 7 8.50 -14.40 16.96
N ILE A 8 7.23 -14.35 17.40
CA ILE A 8 6.45 -15.57 17.64
C ILE A 8 6.25 -16.35 16.32
N ILE A 9 6.04 -15.66 15.20
CA ILE A 9 5.95 -16.28 13.86
C ILE A 9 7.21 -17.09 13.58
N PHE A 10 8.40 -16.49 13.72
CA PHE A 10 9.67 -17.19 13.58
C PHE A 10 9.75 -18.45 14.46
N THR A 11 9.41 -18.36 15.74
CA THR A 11 9.46 -19.52 16.64
C THR A 11 8.52 -20.64 16.23
N LEU A 12 7.31 -20.32 15.76
CA LEU A 12 6.34 -21.31 15.28
C LEU A 12 6.83 -21.99 13.98
N LEU A 13 7.41 -21.21 13.06
CA LEU A 13 8.02 -21.76 11.84
C LEU A 13 9.24 -22.64 12.15
N ASP A 14 10.04 -22.28 13.15
CA ASP A 14 11.21 -23.06 13.57
C ASP A 14 10.79 -24.38 14.23
N VAL A 15 9.71 -24.38 15.01
CA VAL A 15 9.09 -25.63 15.53
C VAL A 15 8.64 -26.53 14.39
N LEU A 16 7.99 -25.99 13.36
CA LEU A 16 7.61 -26.76 12.17
C LEU A 16 8.84 -27.31 11.44
N LYS A 17 9.94 -26.56 11.39
CA LYS A 17 11.19 -27.00 10.76
C LYS A 17 11.85 -28.15 11.53
N ILE A 18 12.00 -28.02 12.85
CA ILE A 18 12.64 -29.03 13.70
C ILE A 18 11.84 -30.34 13.70
N ASN A 19 10.51 -30.25 13.80
CA ASN A 19 9.63 -31.42 13.85
C ASN A 19 9.74 -32.33 12.61
N ASN A 20 10.18 -31.80 11.47
CA ASN A 20 10.33 -32.59 10.24
C ASN A 20 11.69 -33.28 10.12
N ASN A 21 12.71 -32.83 10.85
CA ASN A 21 14.01 -33.47 10.86
C ASN A 21 14.07 -34.68 11.81
N GLU A 22 13.22 -34.71 12.84
CA GLU A 22 13.14 -35.83 13.80
C GLU A 22 12.00 -36.78 13.43
N ASN A 23 12.32 -37.85 12.68
CA ASN A 23 11.38 -38.88 12.19
C ASN A 23 10.54 -39.62 13.26
N SER A 24 10.64 -39.28 14.55
CA SER A 24 10.05 -40.07 15.65
C SER A 24 8.79 -39.50 16.30
N ASN A 25 8.44 -38.22 16.14
CA ASN A 25 7.23 -37.62 16.75
C ASN A 25 6.52 -36.66 15.80
N LYS A 26 5.66 -37.17 14.90
CA LYS A 26 4.80 -36.28 14.11
C LYS A 26 3.85 -35.52 15.04
N LEU A 27 3.87 -34.19 15.00
CA LEU A 27 2.90 -33.33 15.65
C LEU A 27 1.47 -33.77 15.31
N ASP A 28 0.60 -33.82 16.33
CA ASP A 28 -0.82 -34.09 16.14
C ASP A 28 -1.44 -33.10 15.14
N GLU A 29 -2.31 -33.59 14.25
CA GLU A 29 -2.98 -32.76 13.23
C GLU A 29 -3.73 -31.56 13.83
N LYS A 30 -4.31 -31.73 15.03
CA LYS A 30 -4.97 -30.64 15.77
C LYS A 30 -4.00 -29.54 16.19
N ILE A 31 -2.79 -29.90 16.61
CA ILE A 31 -1.75 -28.94 17.00
C ILE A 31 -1.28 -28.19 15.75
N LEU A 32 -1.05 -28.93 14.66
CA LEU A 32 -0.66 -28.34 13.38
C LEU A 32 -1.71 -27.35 12.86
N PHE A 33 -3.00 -27.72 12.92
CA PHE A 33 -4.10 -26.81 12.57
C PHE A 33 -4.11 -25.54 13.42
N ASN A 34 -3.93 -25.66 14.75
CA ASN A 34 -3.87 -24.50 15.64
C ASN A 34 -2.65 -23.62 15.36
N ILE A 35 -1.50 -24.21 15.04
CA ILE A 35 -0.29 -23.47 14.66
C ILE A 35 -0.54 -22.67 13.38
N PHE A 36 -1.10 -23.29 12.33
CA PHE A 36 -1.40 -22.59 11.09
C PHE A 36 -2.48 -21.51 11.27
N SER A 37 -3.51 -21.77 12.06
CA SER A 37 -4.52 -20.75 12.41
C SER A 37 -3.89 -19.56 13.13
N LEU A 38 -2.95 -19.80 14.04
CA LEU A 38 -2.22 -18.74 14.72
C LEU A 38 -1.28 -17.99 13.77
N LEU A 39 -0.54 -18.72 12.92
CA LEU A 39 0.34 -18.14 11.91
C LEU A 39 -0.44 -17.25 10.93
N GLU A 40 -1.59 -17.70 10.43
CA GLU A 40 -2.47 -16.93 9.56
C GLU A 40 -2.97 -15.65 10.24
N ASN A 41 -3.33 -15.70 11.52
CA ASN A 41 -3.76 -14.52 12.25
C ASN A 41 -2.61 -13.53 12.49
N LEU A 42 -1.40 -14.03 12.75
CA LEU A 42 -0.22 -13.19 12.98
C LEU A 42 0.32 -12.58 11.68
N SER A 43 0.30 -13.33 10.57
CA SER A 43 0.80 -12.88 9.26
C SER A 43 -0.02 -11.76 8.65
N ARG A 44 -1.30 -11.62 9.04
CA ARG A 44 -2.14 -10.45 8.72
C ARG A 44 -1.58 -9.13 9.25
N PHE A 45 -0.75 -9.17 10.29
CA PHE A 45 -0.23 -7.96 10.94
C PHE A 45 1.24 -7.67 10.61
N SER A 46 2.04 -8.70 10.40
CA SER A 46 3.46 -8.55 10.06
C SER A 46 4.05 -9.89 9.69
N ILE A 47 4.94 -9.88 8.71
CA ILE A 47 5.82 -10.99 8.41
C ILE A 47 7.17 -10.44 7.95
N ASN A 48 8.27 -10.86 8.57
CA ASN A 48 9.59 -10.36 8.25
C ASN A 48 10.30 -11.20 7.17
N ALA A 49 11.37 -10.66 6.58
CA ALA A 49 12.16 -11.34 5.55
C ALA A 49 12.79 -12.68 6.01
N GLN A 50 13.12 -12.82 7.31
CA GLN A 50 13.67 -14.07 7.86
C GLN A 50 12.59 -15.17 7.94
N GLU A 51 11.36 -14.80 8.29
CA GLU A 51 10.20 -15.67 8.35
C GLU A 51 9.81 -16.15 6.95
N ILE A 52 9.81 -15.26 5.94
CA ILE A 52 9.62 -15.65 4.54
C ILE A 52 10.71 -16.63 4.09
N ARG A 53 11.99 -16.38 4.44
CA ARG A 53 13.09 -17.33 4.15
C ARG A 53 12.87 -18.70 4.80
N LEU A 54 12.38 -18.74 6.04
CA LEU A 54 12.04 -20.00 6.69
C LEU A 54 10.88 -20.71 5.98
N ILE A 55 9.85 -19.99 5.56
CA ILE A 55 8.76 -20.56 4.75
C ILE A 55 9.33 -21.16 3.45
N TRP A 56 10.27 -20.50 2.78
CA TRP A 56 10.97 -21.04 1.61
C TRP A 56 11.71 -22.34 1.90
N GLN A 57 12.42 -22.41 3.03
CA GLN A 57 13.08 -23.64 3.45
C GLN A 57 12.08 -24.76 3.70
N LEU A 58 10.93 -24.46 4.29
CA LEU A 58 9.87 -25.43 4.55
C LEU A 58 9.20 -25.94 3.26
N PHE A 59 9.11 -25.12 2.20
CA PHE A 59 8.62 -25.57 0.89
C PHE A 59 9.48 -26.72 0.32
N HIS A 60 10.80 -26.65 0.44
CA HIS A 60 11.69 -27.71 -0.04
C HIS A 60 11.64 -28.96 0.83
N GLN A 61 11.39 -28.82 2.13
CA GLN A 61 11.49 -29.91 3.10
C GLN A 61 10.18 -30.70 3.27
N ASN A 62 9.02 -30.05 3.09
CA ASN A 62 7.73 -30.62 3.47
C ASN A 62 6.72 -30.61 2.34
N THR A 63 6.36 -31.79 1.82
CA THR A 63 5.35 -31.92 0.76
C THR A 63 3.92 -31.72 1.27
N SER A 64 3.60 -32.12 2.50
CA SER A 64 2.23 -32.04 3.04
C SER A 64 1.79 -30.63 3.44
N LEU A 65 2.73 -29.73 3.74
CA LEU A 65 2.44 -28.39 4.26
C LEU A 65 2.47 -27.30 3.19
N LYS A 66 2.85 -27.62 1.94
CA LYS A 66 3.07 -26.61 0.89
C LYS A 66 1.84 -25.75 0.65
N THR A 67 0.65 -26.35 0.58
CA THR A 67 -0.61 -25.62 0.36
C THR A 67 -0.91 -24.64 1.49
N GLN A 68 -0.73 -25.07 2.74
CA GLN A 68 -0.92 -24.25 3.94
C GLN A 68 0.11 -23.10 4.04
N LEU A 69 1.36 -23.37 3.65
CA LEU A 69 2.42 -22.34 3.59
C LEU A 69 2.16 -21.31 2.49
N LEU A 70 1.67 -21.73 1.33
CA LEU A 70 1.26 -20.82 0.27
C LEU A 70 0.07 -19.96 0.71
N GLN A 71 -0.91 -20.55 1.39
CA GLN A 71 -2.03 -19.83 1.98
C GLN A 71 -1.60 -18.79 3.02
N LEU A 72 -0.56 -19.10 3.82
CA LEU A 72 0.03 -18.14 4.76
C LEU A 72 0.58 -16.91 4.04
N LEU A 73 1.30 -17.10 2.92
CA LEU A 73 1.84 -16.00 2.10
C LEU A 73 0.74 -15.18 1.44
N ILE A 74 -0.31 -15.83 0.90
CA ILE A 74 -1.46 -15.13 0.31
C ILE A 74 -2.19 -14.30 1.38
N THR A 75 -2.35 -14.86 2.58
CA THR A 75 -2.95 -14.13 3.70
C THR A 75 -2.10 -12.92 4.07
N ALA A 76 -0.78 -13.07 4.16
CA ALA A 76 0.11 -11.94 4.41
C ALA A 76 -0.01 -10.85 3.33
N ALA A 77 0.00 -11.23 2.05
CA ALA A 77 -0.12 -10.28 0.93
C ALA A 77 -1.48 -9.58 0.87
N LYS A 78 -2.60 -10.28 1.15
CA LYS A 78 -3.95 -9.72 1.14
C LYS A 78 -4.16 -8.63 2.18
N TYR A 79 -3.57 -8.81 3.35
CA TYR A 79 -3.73 -7.91 4.49
C TYR A 79 -2.56 -6.93 4.61
N ASP A 80 -1.75 -6.79 3.57
CA ASP A 80 -0.65 -5.84 3.48
C ASP A 80 -1.12 -4.41 3.10
N ASP A 81 -2.36 -4.08 3.45
CA ASP A 81 -3.03 -2.83 3.07
C ASP A 81 -2.89 -1.77 4.18
N PRO A 82 -2.40 -0.56 3.88
CA PRO A 82 -2.20 0.54 4.85
C PRO A 82 -3.44 0.93 5.65
N ASP A 83 -4.66 0.71 5.14
CA ASP A 83 -5.89 1.04 5.89
C ASP A 83 -6.04 0.19 7.17
N THR A 84 -5.37 -0.97 7.24
CA THR A 84 -5.32 -1.81 8.45
C THR A 84 -4.05 -1.58 9.29
N GLN A 85 -3.00 -1.01 8.70
CA GLN A 85 -1.67 -0.82 9.29
C GLN A 85 -1.06 0.53 8.85
N SER A 86 -1.67 1.66 9.25
CA SER A 86 -1.23 2.98 8.75
C SER A 86 0.16 3.41 9.23
N ILE A 87 0.70 2.76 10.28
CA ILE A 87 2.02 3.01 10.85
C ILE A 87 2.68 1.67 11.20
N SER A 88 3.79 1.37 10.53
CA SER A 88 4.60 0.15 10.67
C SER A 88 5.46 0.16 11.93
N SER A 89 5.79 1.32 12.52
CA SER A 89 6.61 1.38 13.73
C SER A 89 6.12 2.41 14.75
N TYR A 90 6.07 2.03 16.03
CA TYR A 90 5.55 2.90 17.10
C TYR A 90 6.09 2.55 18.49
N PHE A 91 6.01 3.51 19.40
CA PHE A 91 6.20 3.31 20.83
C PHE A 91 4.87 2.94 21.48
N ASP A 92 4.85 1.80 22.17
CA ASP A 92 3.68 1.28 22.87
C ASP A 92 3.78 1.63 24.37
N LEU A 93 2.86 2.49 24.83
CA LEU A 93 2.87 3.15 26.14
C LEU A 93 1.64 2.74 26.96
N GLN A 94 1.67 1.52 27.48
CA GLN A 94 0.51 0.88 28.13
C GLN A 94 0.52 0.94 29.66
N ARG A 95 1.70 1.14 30.28
CA ARG A 95 1.88 1.10 31.74
C ARG A 95 1.79 2.51 32.33
N PRO A 96 1.35 2.71 33.59
CA PRO A 96 1.08 4.04 34.15
C PRO A 96 2.28 5.00 34.09
N ASN A 97 3.49 4.44 34.27
CA ASN A 97 4.75 5.17 34.26
C ASN A 97 5.52 4.95 32.93
N SER A 98 4.82 4.56 31.86
CA SER A 98 5.41 4.38 30.55
C SER A 98 5.54 5.72 29.83
N GLY A 99 6.63 5.90 29.10
CA GLY A 99 6.85 7.07 28.26
C GLY A 99 8.33 7.30 27.97
N ILE A 100 8.61 8.35 27.21
CA ILE A 100 9.96 8.75 26.83
C ILE A 100 10.38 9.90 27.74
N ILE A 101 11.44 9.71 28.52
CA ILE A 101 12.03 10.75 29.36
C ILE A 101 13.22 11.35 28.64
N LEU A 102 13.26 12.67 28.56
CA LEU A 102 14.33 13.40 27.92
C LEU A 102 15.37 13.85 28.96
N PRO A 103 16.66 13.95 28.57
CA PRO A 103 17.67 14.56 29.41
C PRO A 103 17.42 16.07 29.54
N VAL A 104 18.19 16.73 30.40
CA VAL A 104 18.08 18.18 30.60
C VAL A 104 18.35 18.91 29.28
N ILE A 105 17.40 19.75 28.87
CA ILE A 105 17.50 20.51 27.63
C ILE A 105 18.08 21.89 27.97
N HIS A 106 19.39 22.04 27.78
CA HIS A 106 20.13 23.23 28.20
C HIS A 106 19.97 24.45 27.28
N ARG A 107 19.62 24.24 26.01
CA ARG A 107 19.45 25.32 25.02
C ARG A 107 18.21 25.06 24.21
N TRP A 108 17.11 25.67 24.61
CA TRP A 108 15.89 25.78 23.80
C TRP A 108 15.94 27.10 23.01
N SER A 109 17.10 27.37 22.39
CA SER A 109 17.39 28.63 21.71
C SER A 109 17.19 28.49 20.21
N SER A 110 16.59 29.53 19.61
CA SER A 110 16.43 29.64 18.16
C SER A 110 17.75 29.42 17.41
N LEU A 111 17.72 28.64 16.33
CA LEU A 111 18.87 28.40 15.47
C LEU A 111 19.24 29.62 14.59
N SER A 112 19.07 30.86 15.07
CA SER A 112 19.51 32.04 14.32
C SER A 112 21.00 32.34 14.43
N SER A 113 21.82 31.40 14.91
CA SER A 113 23.28 31.52 14.94
C SER A 113 23.95 30.34 14.22
N SER A 114 23.55 30.08 12.97
CA SER A 114 24.49 29.42 12.05
C SER A 114 25.54 30.45 11.61
N PRO A 115 26.85 30.13 11.65
CA PRO A 115 27.89 31.02 11.18
C PRO A 115 27.89 30.99 9.64
N SER A 116 27.05 31.79 9.00
CA SER A 116 27.22 32.07 7.58
C SER A 116 28.48 32.93 7.42
N LEU A 117 29.44 32.37 6.68
CA LEU A 117 30.70 33.01 6.30
C LEU A 117 30.42 34.18 5.33
N SER A 118 29.92 35.31 5.83
CA SER A 118 30.06 36.65 5.25
C SER A 118 29.14 37.66 5.93
N SER A 119 29.67 38.87 6.06
CA SER A 119 29.01 40.13 6.43
C SER A 119 28.80 40.42 7.92
N THR A 120 29.73 41.22 8.41
CA THR A 120 29.58 42.21 9.48
C THR A 120 28.38 43.14 9.20
N THR A 121 27.36 43.13 10.07
CA THR A 121 26.64 44.33 10.56
C THR A 121 25.54 43.96 11.57
N SER A 122 25.68 44.50 12.79
CA SER A 122 24.65 44.98 13.73
C SER A 122 23.38 44.16 14.05
N SER A 123 23.24 43.90 15.36
CA SER A 123 21.99 43.75 16.14
C SER A 123 21.05 42.60 15.80
N SER A 124 21.43 41.36 16.13
CA SER A 124 20.45 40.28 16.35
C SER A 124 19.83 40.45 17.74
N SER A 125 18.60 40.98 17.77
CA SER A 125 17.75 40.90 18.97
C SER A 125 17.46 39.42 19.28
N PRO A 126 17.30 39.03 20.57
CA PRO A 126 16.91 37.66 20.91
C PRO A 126 15.53 37.38 20.29
N SER A 127 15.47 36.48 19.31
CA SER A 127 14.20 36.02 18.75
C SER A 127 13.42 35.31 19.85
N SER A 128 12.16 35.70 20.02
CA SER A 128 11.22 35.06 20.95
C SER A 128 11.11 33.54 20.67
N PRO A 129 10.90 32.67 21.67
CA PRO A 129 10.96 31.22 21.45
C PRO A 129 9.64 30.71 20.84
N HIS A 130 9.66 30.37 19.57
CA HIS A 130 8.60 29.62 18.90
C HIS A 130 8.88 28.12 19.03
N PHE A 131 7.84 27.29 19.09
CA PHE A 131 8.03 25.86 18.87
C PHE A 131 6.78 25.19 18.32
N SER A 132 6.98 24.12 17.56
CA SER A 132 5.91 23.24 17.10
C SER A 132 6.17 21.83 17.61
N PHE A 133 5.14 21.21 18.18
CA PHE A 133 5.13 19.80 18.54
C PHE A 133 4.25 19.04 17.56
N HIS A 134 4.78 17.99 16.95
CA HIS A 134 4.03 17.10 16.08
C HIS A 134 4.22 15.64 16.52
N CYS A 135 3.16 14.84 16.50
CA CYS A 135 3.25 13.40 16.63
C CYS A 135 2.05 12.69 15.97
N TRP A 136 2.22 11.41 15.69
CA TRP A 136 1.12 10.49 15.44
C TRP A 136 0.79 9.73 16.72
N LEU A 137 -0.49 9.66 17.08
CA LEU A 137 -0.93 8.95 18.28
C LEU A 137 -2.17 8.11 18.03
N LYS A 138 -2.30 7.02 18.78
CA LYS A 138 -3.47 6.14 18.79
C LYS A 138 -3.81 5.77 20.22
N LEU A 139 -5.01 6.14 20.65
CA LEU A 139 -5.48 5.88 22.00
C LEU A 139 -6.18 4.51 22.08
N ASN A 140 -6.08 3.85 23.23
CA ASN A 140 -6.78 2.58 23.43
C ASN A 140 -8.27 2.79 23.73
N HIS A 141 -9.11 1.94 23.12
CA HIS A 141 -10.57 1.90 23.27
C HIS A 141 -11.04 1.24 24.59
N GLU A 142 -10.16 0.64 25.39
CA GLU A 142 -10.59 -0.14 26.56
C GLU A 142 -11.19 0.73 27.67
N ILE A 143 -12.52 0.76 27.65
CA ILE A 143 -13.37 1.61 28.46
C ILE A 143 -13.67 1.02 29.88
N GLY A 144 -12.94 -0.02 30.30
CA GLY A 144 -13.36 -0.88 31.42
C GLY A 144 -12.47 -0.94 32.66
N SER A 145 -11.15 -0.71 32.54
CA SER A 145 -10.19 -1.24 33.54
C SER A 145 -9.12 -0.25 34.05
N TYR A 146 -9.10 1.00 33.57
CA TYR A 146 -8.09 2.00 33.96
C TYR A 146 -8.74 3.30 34.47
N PRO A 147 -8.18 4.01 35.48
CA PRO A 147 -8.94 4.98 36.26
C PRO A 147 -9.35 6.18 35.41
N TYR A 148 -10.66 6.27 35.19
CA TYR A 148 -11.41 7.32 34.50
C TYR A 148 -11.25 8.76 35.02
N GLY A 149 -10.36 8.98 35.97
CA GLY A 149 -10.02 10.30 36.49
C GLY A 149 -8.64 10.81 36.07
N GLY A 150 -7.87 10.04 35.29
CA GLY A 150 -6.51 10.42 34.90
C GLY A 150 -6.44 11.27 33.64
N ARG A 151 -5.47 12.19 33.58
CA ARG A 151 -5.14 12.98 32.38
C ARG A 151 -3.99 12.34 31.59
N ARG A 152 -4.29 11.82 30.40
CA ARG A 152 -3.34 11.09 29.51
C ARG A 152 -2.35 12.07 28.88
N GLN A 153 -1.10 12.06 29.34
CA GLN A 153 -0.09 13.02 28.90
C GLN A 153 0.37 12.77 27.46
N ILE A 154 0.45 13.84 26.66
CA ILE A 154 1.08 13.85 25.33
C ILE A 154 2.53 14.33 25.47
N TYR A 155 2.74 15.52 26.04
CA TYR A 155 4.05 16.02 26.42
C TYR A 155 3.98 16.84 27.72
N SER A 156 5.09 16.89 28.43
CA SER A 156 5.26 17.66 29.66
C SER A 156 6.70 18.19 29.73
N PHE A 157 6.87 19.51 29.70
CA PHE A 157 8.15 20.19 29.76
C PHE A 157 8.17 21.21 30.90
N TYR A 158 9.05 21.02 31.88
CA TYR A 158 9.18 21.89 33.04
C TYR A 158 10.60 22.43 33.19
N SER A 159 10.70 23.76 33.19
CA SER A 159 11.83 24.48 33.77
C SER A 159 11.57 24.74 35.26
N GLN A 160 12.46 25.48 35.92
CA GLN A 160 12.24 25.88 37.31
C GLN A 160 11.07 26.87 37.46
N SER A 161 10.80 27.65 36.41
CA SER A 161 9.87 28.78 36.42
C SER A 161 8.60 28.55 35.61
N VAL A 162 8.68 27.73 34.57
CA VAL A 162 7.60 27.55 33.59
C VAL A 162 7.35 26.06 33.34
N GLY A 163 6.08 25.68 33.17
CA GLY A 163 5.66 24.36 32.74
C GLY A 163 4.79 24.44 31.50
N LEU A 164 5.03 23.58 30.52
CA LEU A 164 4.20 23.37 29.33
C LEU A 164 3.69 21.94 29.38
N GLU A 165 2.38 21.73 29.41
CA GLU A 165 1.80 20.39 29.31
C GLU A 165 0.69 20.36 28.26
N SER A 166 0.57 19.21 27.60
CA SER A 166 -0.62 18.87 26.82
C SER A 166 -1.06 17.45 27.15
N PHE A 167 -2.36 17.25 27.31
CA PHE A 167 -2.94 15.96 27.65
C PHE A 167 -4.36 15.80 27.11
N ILE A 168 -4.82 14.55 27.09
CA ILE A 168 -6.18 14.18 26.69
C ILE A 168 -6.98 13.75 27.93
N ARG A 169 -8.20 14.27 28.06
CA ARG A 169 -9.14 13.90 29.11
C ARG A 169 -10.56 13.91 28.56
N SER A 170 -11.33 12.84 28.75
CA SER A 170 -12.74 12.79 28.29
C SER A 170 -12.91 13.19 26.81
N SER A 171 -11.99 12.74 25.94
CA SER A 171 -11.94 13.09 24.51
C SER A 171 -11.67 14.57 24.20
N SER A 172 -11.36 15.41 25.19
CA SER A 172 -10.89 16.78 24.98
C SER A 172 -9.36 16.85 25.02
N ILE A 173 -8.77 17.68 24.14
CA ILE A 173 -7.34 18.02 24.20
C ILE A 173 -7.21 19.29 25.04
N THR A 174 -6.43 19.20 26.11
CA THR A 174 -6.06 20.36 26.93
C THR A 174 -4.61 20.75 26.68
N VAL A 175 -4.36 22.03 26.47
CA VAL A 175 -3.01 22.62 26.46
C VAL A 175 -2.92 23.63 27.58
N LEU A 176 -1.88 23.52 28.41
CA LEU A 176 -1.66 24.41 29.54
C LEU A 176 -0.24 24.95 29.60
N ILE A 177 -0.16 26.14 30.19
CA ILE A 177 1.07 26.84 30.51
C ILE A 177 1.00 27.24 31.98
N THR A 178 1.94 26.71 32.76
CA THR A 178 2.10 26.95 34.19
C THR A 178 3.23 27.92 34.43
N ASP A 179 3.01 28.87 35.33
CA ASP A 179 4.04 29.72 35.95
C ASP A 179 3.96 29.56 37.47
N HIS A 180 4.86 30.18 38.22
CA HIS A 180 4.83 30.23 39.68
C HIS A 180 3.52 30.81 40.25
N ARG A 181 2.81 31.64 39.48
CA ARG A 181 1.64 32.39 39.96
C ARG A 181 0.30 31.74 39.60
N GLU A 182 0.20 31.21 38.39
CA GLU A 182 -1.07 30.76 37.81
C GLU A 182 -0.83 29.76 36.67
N ILE A 183 -1.85 28.97 36.36
CA ILE A 183 -1.92 28.10 35.20
C ILE A 183 -2.96 28.69 34.24
N ALA A 184 -2.53 28.97 33.02
CA ALA A 184 -3.43 29.27 31.91
C ALA A 184 -3.62 28.00 31.08
N TYR A 185 -4.87 27.62 30.80
CA TYR A 185 -5.17 26.45 29.96
C TYR A 185 -6.32 26.71 29.01
N ILE A 186 -6.36 25.90 27.96
CA ILE A 186 -7.44 25.85 26.99
C ILE A 186 -7.83 24.39 26.81
N GLU A 187 -9.14 24.14 26.82
CA GLU A 187 -9.72 22.83 26.55
C GLU A 187 -10.43 22.87 25.20
N ILE A 188 -10.05 21.97 24.29
CA ILE A 188 -10.73 21.76 23.01
C ILE A 188 -11.70 20.60 23.19
N ASN A 189 -12.99 20.93 23.21
CA ASN A 189 -14.07 19.95 23.34
C ASN A 189 -14.59 19.47 21.97
N ASP A 190 -14.29 20.20 20.88
CA ASP A 190 -14.75 19.91 19.52
C ASP A 190 -13.81 18.91 18.81
N CYS A 191 -13.57 17.78 19.46
CA CYS A 191 -12.68 16.71 18.99
C CYS A 191 -13.45 15.42 18.64
N ASP A 192 -14.65 15.55 18.06
CA ASP A 192 -15.50 14.40 17.71
C ASP A 192 -14.85 13.41 16.73
N ASP A 193 -13.85 13.87 15.97
CA ASP A 193 -13.12 13.05 15.00
C ASP A 193 -11.92 12.30 15.61
N LEU A 194 -11.57 12.53 16.89
CA LEU A 194 -10.56 11.72 17.58
C LEU A 194 -11.19 10.39 18.00
N PHE A 195 -11.05 9.40 17.14
CA PHE A 195 -11.57 8.06 17.38
C PHE A 195 -10.54 7.21 18.12
N ASP A 196 -10.88 6.81 19.35
CA ASP A 196 -10.11 5.80 20.07
C ASP A 196 -9.97 4.54 19.20
N GLY A 197 -8.77 3.97 19.12
CA GLY A 197 -8.45 2.85 18.26
C GLY A 197 -8.01 3.21 16.84
N TYR A 198 -7.98 4.50 16.48
CA TYR A 198 -7.45 4.98 15.20
C TYR A 198 -6.20 5.85 15.40
N TRP A 199 -5.38 5.93 14.35
CA TRP A 199 -4.21 6.79 14.32
C TRP A 199 -4.61 8.20 13.91
N HIS A 200 -4.18 9.18 14.69
CA HIS A 200 -4.39 10.60 14.44
C HIS A 200 -3.07 11.36 14.43
N SER A 201 -2.95 12.31 13.53
CA SER A 201 -1.87 13.29 13.48
C SER A 201 -2.23 14.49 14.34
N LEU A 202 -1.43 14.78 15.36
CA LEU A 202 -1.62 15.93 16.25
C LEU A 202 -0.45 16.90 16.08
N THR A 203 -0.76 18.16 15.76
CA THR A 203 0.23 19.24 15.70
C THR A 203 -0.21 20.41 16.56
N ILE A 204 0.65 20.84 17.48
CA ILE A 204 0.44 21.97 18.39
C ILE A 204 1.55 22.99 18.15
N VAL A 205 1.19 24.18 17.67
CA VAL A 205 2.12 25.23 17.29
C VAL A 205 2.00 26.41 18.26
N HIS A 206 3.10 26.73 18.92
CA HIS A 206 3.25 27.87 19.83
C HIS A 206 4.02 28.98 19.12
N THR A 207 3.30 30.03 18.73
CA THR A 207 3.86 31.19 18.03
C THR A 207 4.05 32.36 18.98
N ALA A 208 5.28 32.64 19.43
CA ALA A 208 5.54 33.79 20.28
C ALA A 208 5.27 35.12 19.53
N GLN A 209 4.55 36.04 20.18
CA GLN A 209 4.30 37.38 19.66
C GLN A 209 5.40 38.35 20.11
N ARG A 210 5.87 39.21 19.19
CA ARG A 210 6.75 40.33 19.56
C ARG A 210 5.97 41.39 20.34
N PRO A 211 6.53 41.96 21.42
CA PRO A 211 6.00 43.19 21.98
C PRO A 211 6.04 44.31 20.92
N SER A 212 4.95 45.07 20.81
CA SER A 212 4.89 46.26 19.95
C SER A 212 6.00 47.26 20.31
N LEU A 213 6.69 47.79 19.31
CA LEU A 213 7.77 48.79 19.45
C LEU A 213 7.34 50.06 20.21
N PHE A 214 6.04 50.36 20.28
CA PHE A 214 5.48 51.54 20.97
C PHE A 214 4.93 51.25 22.38
N GLY A 215 4.93 49.99 22.85
CA GLY A 215 4.37 49.57 24.15
C GLY A 215 5.37 48.95 25.13
N SER A 216 6.66 48.96 24.80
CA SER A 216 7.73 48.21 25.48
C SER A 216 8.01 48.59 26.94
N ALA A 217 7.48 49.72 27.42
CA ALA A 217 7.71 50.18 28.79
C ALA A 217 6.77 49.56 29.85
N PHE A 218 5.65 48.95 29.45
CA PHE A 218 4.61 48.51 30.41
C PHE A 218 4.06 47.08 30.19
N GLN A 219 4.43 46.39 29.12
CA GLN A 219 3.94 45.02 28.87
C GLN A 219 5.00 43.98 29.27
N THR A 220 4.94 43.51 30.51
CA THR A 220 5.84 42.47 31.07
C THR A 220 5.40 41.04 30.77
N THR A 221 4.19 40.84 30.24
CA THR A 221 3.65 39.51 29.92
C THR A 221 3.81 39.27 28.42
N LEU A 222 4.68 38.33 28.02
CA LEU A 222 4.70 37.86 26.65
C LEU A 222 3.44 37.02 26.37
N CYS A 223 3.02 37.05 25.11
CA CYS A 223 1.87 36.29 24.64
C CYS A 223 2.28 35.40 23.47
N CYS A 224 1.55 34.32 23.29
CA CYS A 224 1.72 33.35 22.22
C CYS A 224 0.41 33.18 21.47
N ASN A 225 0.47 32.96 20.15
CA ASN A 225 -0.65 32.41 19.41
C ASN A 225 -0.52 30.89 19.46
N LEU A 226 -1.57 30.21 19.93
CA LEU A 226 -1.64 28.77 19.99
C LEU A 226 -2.53 28.29 18.83
N THR A 227 -1.97 27.50 17.93
CA THR A 227 -2.73 26.84 16.86
C THR A 227 -2.63 25.33 17.01
N ILE A 228 -3.77 24.64 16.91
CA ILE A 228 -3.89 23.20 17.11
C ILE A 228 -4.55 22.59 15.89
N TYR A 229 -3.90 21.57 15.35
CA TYR A 229 -4.32 20.83 14.17
C TYR A 229 -4.49 19.34 14.50
N ILE A 230 -5.52 18.72 13.93
CA ILE A 230 -5.77 17.28 13.99
C ILE A 230 -5.96 16.78 12.55
N ASP A 231 -5.22 15.76 12.15
CA ASP A 231 -5.30 15.12 10.83
C ASP A 231 -5.14 16.14 9.69
N GLY A 232 -4.18 17.07 9.86
CA GLY A 232 -3.91 18.14 8.90
C GLY A 232 -4.90 19.31 8.91
N SER A 233 -6.00 19.22 9.66
CA SER A 233 -7.06 20.24 9.72
C SER A 233 -6.92 21.17 10.92
N LEU A 234 -7.13 22.48 10.73
CA LEU A 234 -7.10 23.46 11.82
C LEU A 234 -8.33 23.26 12.73
N ARG A 235 -8.09 23.04 14.02
CA ARG A 235 -9.16 22.85 15.03
C ARG A 235 -9.37 24.07 15.90
N LYS A 236 -8.29 24.71 16.31
CA LYS A 236 -8.37 25.88 17.18
C LYS A 236 -7.21 26.82 16.95
N GLU A 237 -7.51 28.11 16.87
CA GLU A 237 -6.55 29.21 16.93
C GLU A 237 -6.93 30.11 18.11
N ILE A 238 -5.97 30.34 19.01
CA ILE A 238 -6.11 31.26 20.15
C ILE A 238 -5.04 32.33 20.04
N LYS A 239 -5.47 33.58 20.12
CA LYS A 239 -4.57 34.74 20.08
C LYS A 239 -4.31 35.24 21.48
N ASN A 240 -3.11 35.77 21.72
CA ASN A 240 -2.72 36.34 23.00
C ASN A 240 -2.79 35.34 24.18
N PHE A 241 -2.57 34.05 23.94
CA PHE A 241 -2.45 33.05 25.00
C PHE A 241 -1.24 33.38 25.88
N LYS A 242 -1.38 33.28 27.21
CA LYS A 242 -0.33 33.70 28.15
C LYS A 242 0.95 32.92 27.88
N TYR A 243 2.06 33.62 27.61
CA TYR A 243 3.35 33.01 27.31
C TYR A 243 4.42 33.54 28.25
N VAL A 244 5.02 32.67 29.06
CA VAL A 244 6.06 33.10 29.98
C VAL A 244 7.41 32.99 29.27
N SER A 245 7.94 34.14 28.89
CA SER A 245 9.30 34.25 28.37
C SER A 245 10.29 34.02 29.50
N ASN A 246 10.78 32.79 29.62
CA ASN A 246 12.15 32.51 30.06
C ASN A 246 12.49 31.06 29.74
N ILE A 247 12.41 30.73 28.46
CA ILE A 247 12.93 29.46 27.91
C ILE A 247 14.47 29.51 27.72
N ASN A 248 15.13 30.50 28.34
CA ASN A 248 16.58 30.45 28.56
C ASN A 248 16.95 29.55 29.75
N ASP A 249 15.99 29.28 30.65
CA ASP A 249 16.22 28.34 31.74
C ASP A 249 16.23 26.92 31.18
N PRO A 250 17.19 26.07 31.59
CA PRO A 250 17.24 24.70 31.13
C PRO A 250 15.96 23.95 31.52
N ILE A 251 15.39 23.20 30.58
CA ILE A 251 14.25 22.33 30.88
C ILE A 251 14.81 21.14 31.65
N THR A 252 14.50 21.08 32.93
CA THR A 252 15.07 20.09 33.86
C THR A 252 14.27 18.79 33.88
N SER A 253 12.97 18.87 33.58
CA SER A 253 12.07 17.72 33.55
C SER A 253 11.28 17.74 32.24
N ALA A 254 11.62 16.85 31.32
CA ALA A 254 10.98 16.76 30.00
C ALA A 254 10.58 15.31 29.71
N SER A 255 9.34 15.11 29.28
CA SER A 255 8.83 13.79 28.95
C SER A 255 7.73 13.82 27.90
N ILE A 256 7.64 12.75 27.11
CA ILE A 256 6.67 12.56 26.04
C ILE A 256 5.93 11.25 26.31
N GLY A 257 4.60 11.31 26.31
CA GLY A 257 3.72 10.18 26.60
C GLY A 257 3.78 9.64 28.05
N SER A 258 4.63 10.22 28.91
CA SER A 258 4.81 9.83 30.32
C SER A 258 3.95 10.69 31.25
N SER A 259 3.59 10.13 32.41
CA SER A 259 3.08 10.92 33.53
C SER A 259 4.01 12.10 33.85
N SER A 260 3.43 13.26 34.10
CA SER A 260 4.13 14.50 34.40
C SER A 260 5.05 14.34 35.61
N GLN A 261 6.29 14.79 35.46
CA GLN A 261 7.29 14.84 36.52
C GLN A 261 7.44 16.26 37.06
N ARG A 262 6.32 16.93 37.32
CA ARG A 262 6.34 18.27 37.91
C ARG A 262 7.22 18.24 39.17
N PRO A 263 8.24 19.12 39.29
CA PRO A 263 9.02 19.22 40.51
C PRO A 263 8.07 19.54 41.65
N LYS A 264 7.89 18.60 42.59
CA LYS A 264 7.14 18.88 43.82
C LYS A 264 7.86 20.03 44.50
N SER A 265 7.17 21.15 44.71
CA SER A 265 7.68 22.22 45.55
C SER A 265 8.09 21.58 46.87
N SER A 266 9.38 21.60 47.17
CA SER A 266 9.91 21.11 48.42
C SER A 266 9.12 21.74 49.57
N GLU A 267 8.58 20.89 50.45
CA GLU A 267 8.09 21.26 51.77
C GLU A 267 9.18 22.02 52.54
N ILE A 268 9.28 23.31 52.31
CA ILE A 268 10.07 24.24 53.12
C ILE A 268 9.09 25.32 53.57
N LYS A 269 8.21 24.93 54.50
CA LYS A 269 7.52 25.77 55.50
C LYS A 269 6.52 24.92 56.32
N GLN A 270 7.00 23.86 56.94
CA GLN A 270 6.39 23.34 58.18
C GLN A 270 7.49 23.11 59.21
N LYS A 271 7.95 24.21 59.79
CA LYS A 271 8.53 24.22 61.13
C LYS A 271 8.03 25.49 61.80
N ASN A 272 7.28 25.30 62.87
CA ASN A 272 6.54 26.27 63.69
C ASN A 272 5.18 26.59 63.05
N GLU A 273 4.02 26.22 63.59
CA GLU A 273 3.61 26.24 65.00
C GLU A 273 2.70 25.05 65.36
N SER A 274 2.89 24.53 66.57
CA SER A 274 1.98 23.64 67.28
C SER A 274 0.78 24.41 67.85
N LEU A 275 -0.34 23.67 68.05
CA LEU A 275 -1.66 24.02 68.66
C LEU A 275 -2.73 24.13 67.57
N SER A 276 -3.81 23.35 67.52
CA SER A 276 -4.51 22.57 68.54
C SER A 276 -5.50 21.59 67.88
N THR A 277 -5.61 20.40 68.46
CA THR A 277 -6.61 19.36 68.16
C THR A 277 -8.01 19.77 68.65
N THR A 278 -9.04 19.69 67.80
CA THR A 278 -10.38 19.11 68.14
C THR A 278 -11.33 19.10 66.92
N LEU A 279 -11.82 17.90 66.57
CA LEU A 279 -13.20 17.53 66.17
C LEU A 279 -13.79 18.15 64.87
N VAL A 280 -14.65 17.55 64.05
CA VAL A 280 -15.29 16.22 63.88
C VAL A 280 -15.93 16.24 62.47
N LYS A 281 -16.05 15.04 61.90
CA LYS A 281 -16.89 14.49 60.80
C LYS A 281 -17.99 15.37 60.14
N THR A 282 -18.35 14.92 58.92
CA THR A 282 -19.51 15.23 58.04
C THR A 282 -19.36 16.57 57.28
N ILE A 283 -19.49 16.64 55.95
CA ILE A 283 -20.69 16.39 55.12
C ILE A 283 -20.29 16.14 53.64
N GLN A 284 -21.13 15.36 52.95
CA GLN A 284 -21.20 15.00 51.52
C GLN A 284 -21.37 16.20 50.54
N PRO A 285 -21.36 15.99 49.19
CA PRO A 285 -21.09 17.04 48.21
C PRO A 285 -22.32 17.89 47.89
N PHE A 286 -22.17 19.22 47.88
CA PHE A 286 -23.21 20.12 47.41
C PHE A 286 -23.13 20.33 45.89
N LYS A 287 -24.06 19.66 45.19
CA LYS A 287 -24.62 20.12 43.91
C LYS A 287 -25.53 21.33 44.17
N GLY A 288 -25.37 22.37 43.35
CA GLY A 288 -26.46 23.26 42.94
C GLY A 288 -26.79 24.44 43.86
N LEU A 289 -27.07 25.57 43.20
CA LEU A 289 -27.60 26.85 43.69
C LEU A 289 -26.63 27.78 44.41
N PHE A 290 -26.21 28.85 43.72
CA PHE A 290 -26.47 30.23 44.17
C PHE A 290 -26.48 31.20 42.98
N THR A 291 -27.68 31.58 42.55
CA THR A 291 -27.96 32.90 41.99
C THR A 291 -27.96 33.89 43.16
N SER A 292 -26.94 34.75 43.29
CA SER A 292 -27.06 35.97 44.10
C SER A 292 -25.91 36.92 43.84
N ARG A 293 -26.32 38.16 43.60
CA ARG A 293 -25.57 39.38 43.34
C ARG A 293 -24.61 39.68 44.50
N ALA A 294 -23.31 39.44 44.32
CA ALA A 294 -22.26 40.04 45.14
C ALA A 294 -21.29 40.79 44.22
N LYS A 295 -21.11 42.08 44.46
CA LYS A 295 -20.11 42.90 43.77
C LYS A 295 -18.71 42.38 44.10
N PRO A 296 -17.87 41.99 43.13
CA PRO A 296 -16.45 41.85 43.37
C PRO A 296 -15.80 43.22 43.24
N ALA A 297 -15.27 43.72 44.35
CA ALA A 297 -14.32 44.83 44.33
C ALA A 297 -13.04 44.35 43.64
N ASN A 298 -12.64 45.08 42.59
CA ASN A 298 -11.33 45.08 41.94
C ASN A 298 -10.85 43.76 41.30
N ILE A 299 -11.60 43.28 40.31
CA ILE A 299 -11.04 42.45 39.23
C ILE A 299 -10.12 43.34 38.38
N ARG A 300 -8.83 42.98 38.27
CA ARG A 300 -7.88 43.62 37.34
C ARG A 300 -8.48 43.60 35.93
N LYS A 301 -8.58 44.78 35.29
CA LYS A 301 -9.18 44.97 33.95
C LYS A 301 -8.50 44.17 32.82
N GLU A 302 -7.36 43.53 33.08
CA GLU A 302 -6.62 42.70 32.11
C GLU A 302 -7.25 41.32 31.86
N ASN A 303 -8.10 40.80 32.77
CA ASN A 303 -8.64 39.44 32.65
C ASN A 303 -9.90 39.32 31.79
N GLN A 304 -10.52 40.42 31.36
CA GLN A 304 -11.78 40.39 30.59
C GLN A 304 -11.61 39.94 29.12
N GLY A 305 -10.39 40.03 28.57
CA GLY A 305 -10.09 39.56 27.21
C GLY A 305 -9.83 38.06 27.08
N PHE A 306 -9.51 37.36 28.18
CA PHE A 306 -9.19 35.93 28.18
C PHE A 306 -10.44 35.05 28.15
N TYR A 307 -11.55 35.50 28.78
CA TYR A 307 -12.81 34.76 28.81
C TYR A 307 -13.56 34.74 27.47
N SER A 308 -13.23 35.59 26.51
CA SER A 308 -13.87 35.60 25.18
C SER A 308 -13.32 34.55 24.21
N GLN A 309 -12.18 33.91 24.53
CA GLN A 309 -11.53 32.87 23.71
C GLN A 309 -11.45 31.49 24.41
N ASN A 310 -12.26 31.27 25.46
CA ASN A 310 -12.25 30.06 26.31
C ASN A 310 -10.91 29.77 27.01
N VAL A 311 -10.09 30.79 27.28
CA VAL A 311 -8.87 30.64 28.08
C VAL A 311 -9.23 30.73 29.56
N MET A 312 -8.85 29.71 30.32
CA MET A 312 -9.14 29.61 31.76
C MET A 312 -7.86 29.77 32.57
N ILE A 313 -7.96 30.46 33.71
CA ILE A 313 -6.84 30.72 34.62
C ILE A 313 -7.18 30.14 35.99
N ILE A 314 -6.28 29.32 36.54
CA ILE A 314 -6.44 28.65 37.83
C ILE A 314 -5.15 28.74 38.65
N GLU A 315 -5.24 28.47 39.95
CA GLU A 315 -4.08 28.42 40.83
C GLU A 315 -3.27 27.13 40.62
N PRO A 316 -1.92 27.17 40.69
CA PRO A 316 -1.10 26.00 40.35
C PRO A 316 -1.32 24.76 41.23
N GLU A 317 -1.82 24.94 42.46
CA GLU A 317 -2.13 23.86 43.42
C GLU A 317 -3.46 23.16 43.09
N SER A 318 -4.36 23.84 42.38
CA SER A 318 -5.68 23.31 42.00
C SER A 318 -5.64 22.37 40.80
N GLN A 319 -4.50 22.23 40.13
CA GLN A 319 -4.35 21.47 38.88
C GLN A 319 -4.75 20.00 39.02
N GLU A 320 -4.29 19.31 40.06
CA GLU A 320 -4.62 17.91 40.31
C GLU A 320 -6.09 17.74 40.71
N ALA A 321 -6.66 18.70 41.43
CA ALA A 321 -8.07 18.67 41.81
C ALA A 321 -9.01 18.86 40.61
N ILE A 322 -8.59 19.66 39.62
CA ILE A 322 -9.39 19.98 38.43
C ILE A 322 -9.25 18.92 37.34
N PHE A 323 -8.01 18.53 37.02
CA PHE A 323 -7.72 17.63 35.90
C PHE A 323 -7.47 16.19 36.30
N GLY A 324 -7.37 15.91 37.60
CA GLY A 324 -7.02 14.60 38.13
C GLY A 324 -5.54 14.25 37.98
N GLN A 325 -5.23 12.99 38.27
CA GLN A 325 -3.86 12.47 38.31
C GLN A 325 -3.26 12.40 36.89
N SER A 326 -2.00 12.79 36.76
CA SER A 326 -1.25 12.62 35.52
C SER A 326 -0.89 11.15 35.30
N ILE A 327 -1.23 10.62 34.11
CA ILE A 327 -0.93 9.25 33.70
C ILE A 327 -0.23 9.25 32.33
N CYS A 328 0.38 8.13 31.95
CA CYS A 328 0.90 7.93 30.59
C CYS A 328 -0.18 8.14 29.52
N LEU A 329 0.25 8.22 28.26
CA LEU A 329 -0.64 8.32 27.10
C LEU A 329 -1.70 7.21 27.08
N TYR A 330 -1.36 6.00 27.53
CA TYR A 330 -2.22 4.81 27.48
C TYR A 330 -2.67 4.53 26.04
N GLY A 331 -1.69 4.24 25.20
CA GLY A 331 -1.84 4.15 23.76
C GLY A 331 -0.50 4.03 23.07
N GLN A 332 -0.48 4.34 21.78
CA GLN A 332 0.67 4.22 20.90
C GLN A 332 1.04 5.60 20.36
N ILE A 333 2.33 5.86 20.18
CA ILE A 333 2.84 7.12 19.63
C ILE A 333 3.98 6.87 18.64
N ALA A 334 4.02 7.61 17.55
CA ALA A 334 5.03 7.54 16.49
C ALA A 334 5.38 8.94 15.98
N CYS A 335 6.49 9.02 15.23
CA CYS A 335 6.93 10.21 14.49
C CYS A 335 6.90 11.52 15.32
N ILE A 336 7.69 11.58 16.41
CA ILE A 336 7.63 12.67 17.40
C ILE A 336 8.63 13.77 17.03
N TRP A 337 8.13 14.96 16.73
CA TRP A 337 8.93 16.09 16.25
C TRP A 337 8.75 17.28 17.20
N ILE A 338 9.86 17.90 17.58
CA ILE A 338 9.87 19.21 18.24
C ILE A 338 10.70 20.13 17.37
N LEU A 339 10.06 21.12 16.76
CA LEU A 339 10.68 22.09 15.87
C LEU A 339 10.84 23.43 16.59
N THR A 340 11.93 24.15 16.33
CA THR A 340 12.15 25.51 16.86
C THR A 340 11.44 26.59 16.06
N GLU A 341 10.57 26.21 15.13
CA GLU A 341 9.82 27.11 14.25
C GLU A 341 8.32 26.82 14.28
N THR A 342 7.54 27.76 13.76
CA THR A 342 6.10 27.66 13.59
C THR A 342 5.77 26.99 12.25
N LEU A 343 4.85 26.02 12.28
CA LEU A 343 4.30 25.44 11.06
C LEU A 343 3.04 26.20 10.62
N ASP A 344 2.92 26.44 9.31
CA ASP A 344 1.69 26.95 8.70
C ASP A 344 0.71 25.81 8.33
N GLU A 345 -0.52 26.17 7.97
CA GLU A 345 -1.57 25.18 7.65
C GLU A 345 -1.21 24.28 6.46
N GLN A 346 -0.52 24.82 5.44
CA GLN A 346 -0.13 24.03 4.27
C GLN A 346 0.96 23.02 4.62
N GLN A 347 1.95 23.43 5.40
CA GLN A 347 3.01 22.58 5.92
C GLN A 347 2.44 21.47 6.79
N VAL A 348 1.50 21.77 7.68
CA VAL A 348 0.85 20.75 8.54
C VAL A 348 0.03 19.76 7.71
N LYS A 349 -0.69 20.23 6.69
CA LYS A 349 -1.44 19.35 5.79
C LYS A 349 -0.53 18.42 5.00
N GLN A 350 0.57 18.94 4.44
CA GLN A 350 1.57 18.12 3.74
C GLN A 350 2.23 17.11 4.68
N LEU A 351 2.53 17.52 5.91
CA LEU A 351 3.11 16.64 6.91
C LEU A 351 2.15 15.50 7.30
N TYR A 352 0.84 15.76 7.34
CA TYR A 352 -0.17 14.72 7.48
C TYR A 352 -0.23 13.79 6.26
N GLU A 353 -0.20 14.34 5.04
CA GLU A 353 -0.20 13.57 3.79
C GLU A 353 1.03 12.66 3.63
N MET A 354 2.18 13.02 4.23
CA MET A 354 3.40 12.19 4.29
C MET A 354 3.24 10.92 5.16
N GLY A 355 2.27 10.89 6.07
CA GLY A 355 1.97 9.73 6.91
C GLY A 355 2.88 9.55 8.14
N GLY A 356 2.49 8.63 9.03
CA GLY A 356 3.15 8.41 10.33
C GLY A 356 4.43 7.57 10.29
N ASP A 357 4.73 6.94 9.16
CA ASP A 357 5.98 6.19 8.91
C ASP A 357 7.07 7.03 8.24
N PHE A 358 6.80 8.31 7.97
CA PHE A 358 7.79 9.18 7.34
C PHE A 358 9.06 9.27 8.20
N CYS A 359 10.16 8.76 7.65
CA CYS A 359 11.49 8.91 8.21
C CYS A 359 12.42 9.52 7.15
N HIS A 360 12.94 10.71 7.46
CA HIS A 360 13.81 11.53 6.61
C HIS A 360 15.01 10.79 5.99
N GLN A 361 15.47 9.69 6.60
CA GLN A 361 16.61 8.89 6.12
C GLN A 361 16.26 7.86 5.04
N TYR A 362 15.00 7.46 4.89
CA TYR A 362 14.60 6.36 3.97
C TYR A 362 13.99 6.84 2.64
N HIS A 363 13.43 8.05 2.61
CA HIS A 363 12.55 8.48 1.49
C HIS A 363 13.20 9.46 0.49
N SER A 364 14.50 9.76 0.65
CA SER A 364 15.25 10.69 -0.23
C SER A 364 15.25 10.29 -1.72
N SER A 365 15.08 9.00 -2.06
CA SER A 365 15.09 8.51 -3.45
C SER A 365 13.74 8.57 -4.17
N MET A 366 12.64 8.78 -3.42
CA MET A 366 11.26 8.75 -3.93
C MET A 366 10.70 10.13 -4.26
N LEU A 367 11.33 11.20 -3.76
CA LEU A 367 10.91 12.59 -3.96
C LEU A 367 11.42 13.19 -5.29
N ASN A 368 11.71 12.33 -6.27
CA ASN A 368 12.09 12.78 -7.62
C ASN A 368 10.91 13.39 -8.41
N ASN A 369 9.69 13.35 -7.85
CA ASN A 369 8.51 14.05 -8.37
C ASN A 369 8.08 15.16 -7.40
N ASP A 370 8.68 16.34 -7.58
CA ASP A 370 8.17 17.70 -7.38
C ASP A 370 6.93 17.93 -6.48
N THR A 371 7.17 18.33 -5.23
CA THR A 371 6.46 19.48 -4.64
C THR A 371 7.46 20.38 -3.90
N SER A 372 7.47 21.68 -4.20
CA SER A 372 8.34 22.67 -3.52
C SER A 372 8.14 22.73 -2.00
N ILE A 373 7.03 22.19 -1.49
CA ILE A 373 6.71 22.16 -0.06
C ILE A 373 7.36 20.95 0.63
N SER A 374 7.51 19.81 -0.05
CA SER A 374 8.21 18.65 0.51
C SER A 374 9.69 18.92 0.75
N SER A 375 10.34 19.67 -0.15
CA SER A 375 11.72 20.14 0.06
C SER A 375 11.82 21.14 1.21
N VAL A 376 10.82 22.03 1.39
CA VAL A 376 10.78 22.94 2.54
C VAL A 376 10.62 22.17 3.85
N ILE A 377 9.74 21.15 3.91
CA ILE A 377 9.60 20.30 5.10
C ILE A 377 10.90 19.54 5.38
N PHE A 378 11.57 19.03 4.34
CA PHE A 378 12.88 18.40 4.48
C PHE A 378 13.93 19.36 5.04
N ASP A 379 14.01 20.58 4.53
CA ASP A 379 14.91 21.62 5.03
C ASP A 379 14.59 22.01 6.48
N LEU A 380 13.30 22.12 6.84
CA LEU A 380 12.86 22.37 8.21
C LEU A 380 13.33 21.28 9.17
N ILE A 381 13.18 20.00 8.79
CA ILE A 381 13.65 18.86 9.59
C ILE A 381 15.19 18.86 9.66
N SER A 382 15.85 19.08 8.53
CA SER A 382 17.32 19.04 8.39
C SER A 382 18.05 20.21 9.03
N THR A 383 17.40 21.33 9.32
CA THR A 383 18.12 22.53 9.82
C THR A 383 17.49 23.16 11.06
N ARG A 384 16.26 22.78 11.43
CA ARG A 384 15.46 23.51 12.45
C ARG A 384 14.69 22.60 13.41
N SER A 385 15.00 21.30 13.41
CA SER A 385 14.50 20.36 14.42
C SER A 385 15.30 20.51 15.72
N LEU A 386 14.59 20.71 16.84
CA LEU A 386 15.18 20.61 18.17
C LEU A 386 15.38 19.14 18.54
N LEU A 387 14.39 18.32 18.21
CA LEU A 387 14.34 16.91 18.54
C LEU A 387 13.51 16.16 17.50
N LEU A 388 14.01 14.99 17.10
CA LEU A 388 13.27 14.07 16.24
C LEU A 388 13.42 12.64 16.77
N TYR A 389 12.34 12.04 17.26
CA TYR A 389 12.29 10.63 17.61
C TYR A 389 11.43 9.84 16.64
N HIS A 390 12.09 8.90 15.97
CA HIS A 390 11.42 7.87 15.19
C HIS A 390 11.57 6.51 15.88
N PRO A 391 10.53 5.66 15.95
CA PRO A 391 10.61 4.34 16.57
C PRO A 391 11.74 3.47 15.99
N LEU A 392 12.00 3.55 14.69
CA LEU A 392 13.12 2.87 14.03
C LEU A 392 14.52 3.28 14.56
N ALA A 393 14.64 4.45 15.18
CA ALA A 393 15.87 4.94 15.81
C ALA A 393 15.90 4.65 17.33
N CYS A 394 15.12 3.68 17.81
CA CYS A 394 15.15 3.22 19.19
C CYS A 394 15.95 1.92 19.31
N ASN A 395 16.95 1.91 20.20
CA ASN A 395 17.70 0.71 20.55
C ASN A 395 17.47 0.36 22.02
N GLY A 396 16.66 -0.68 22.26
CA GLY A 396 16.28 -1.12 23.59
C GLY A 396 15.45 -0.06 24.32
N GLN A 397 16.07 0.63 25.28
CA GLN A 397 15.44 1.71 26.05
C GLN A 397 15.91 3.12 25.62
N ILE A 398 16.80 3.23 24.62
CA ILE A 398 17.35 4.52 24.20
C ILE A 398 16.68 4.94 22.90
N CYS A 399 15.98 6.07 22.93
CA CYS A 399 15.44 6.74 21.74
C CYS A 399 16.51 7.70 21.22
N ILE A 400 17.14 7.38 20.09
CA ILE A 400 18.17 8.21 19.49
C ILE A 400 17.51 9.41 18.83
N ASP A 401 18.03 10.60 19.11
CA ASP A 401 17.67 11.82 18.40
C ASP A 401 18.28 11.81 17.00
N ILE A 402 17.42 11.74 15.99
CA ILE A 402 17.82 11.73 14.57
C ILE A 402 17.79 13.14 13.94
N SER A 403 17.59 14.19 14.75
CA SER A 403 17.78 15.56 14.31
C SER A 403 19.24 15.81 13.91
N SER A 404 19.45 16.73 12.99
CA SER A 404 20.78 17.22 12.56
C SER A 404 21.39 18.22 13.55
N CYS A 405 20.79 18.38 14.74
CA CYS A 405 21.21 19.34 15.74
C CYS A 405 22.58 18.95 16.35
N SER A 406 23.38 19.98 16.68
CA SER A 406 24.74 19.80 17.26
C SER A 406 24.77 19.08 18.61
N THR A 407 23.64 19.06 19.34
CA THR A 407 23.48 18.36 20.62
C THR A 407 22.38 17.32 20.50
N GLN A 408 22.74 16.05 20.37
CA GLN A 408 21.77 14.96 20.31
C GLN A 408 21.08 14.78 21.67
N ILE A 409 19.76 15.00 21.71
CA ILE A 409 18.96 14.85 22.93
C ILE A 409 18.42 13.42 22.94
N ASN A 410 19.25 12.43 23.28
CA ASN A 410 18.82 11.03 23.31
C ASN A 410 17.87 10.77 24.49
N GLY A 411 16.67 10.29 24.19
CA GLY A 411 15.62 10.01 25.16
C GLY A 411 15.74 8.60 25.75
N ARG A 412 15.09 8.38 26.88
CA ARG A 412 14.99 7.07 27.53
C ARG A 412 13.54 6.60 27.56
N LEU A 413 13.24 5.52 26.85
CA LEU A 413 11.98 4.81 26.92
C LEU A 413 11.91 4.02 28.23
N ILE A 414 10.99 4.42 29.11
CA ILE A 414 10.74 3.77 30.39
C ILE A 414 9.44 2.99 30.30
N ASN A 415 9.44 1.73 30.73
CA ASN A 415 8.25 0.88 30.87
C ASN A 415 7.33 0.78 29.62
N GLY A 416 7.82 1.19 28.46
CA GLY A 416 7.20 1.04 27.15
C GLY A 416 8.03 0.12 26.26
N SER A 417 7.46 -0.26 25.12
CA SER A 417 8.11 -1.09 24.11
C SER A 417 8.11 -0.38 22.76
N CYS A 418 9.24 -0.42 22.06
CA CYS A 418 9.29 0.00 20.66
C CYS A 418 8.94 -1.20 19.78
N LEU A 419 7.85 -1.10 19.01
CA LEU A 419 7.35 -2.17 18.16
C LEU A 419 7.56 -1.78 16.68
N ARG A 420 8.02 -2.76 15.89
CA ARG A 420 8.09 -2.66 14.43
C ARG A 420 7.32 -3.84 13.84
N LEU A 421 6.42 -3.50 12.94
CA LEU A 421 5.72 -4.39 12.03
C LEU A 421 6.45 -4.33 10.69
N TYR A 422 6.44 -5.46 10.02
CA TYR A 422 7.02 -5.64 8.70
C TYR A 422 5.90 -5.99 7.73
N PRO A 423 5.51 -5.05 6.85
CA PRO A 423 4.66 -5.33 5.71
C PRO A 423 5.26 -6.49 4.88
N PHE A 424 4.39 -7.34 4.34
CA PHE A 424 4.79 -8.44 3.47
C PHE A 424 5.59 -7.93 2.26
N SER A 425 5.16 -6.82 1.68
CA SER A 425 5.80 -6.13 0.57
C SER A 425 7.24 -5.71 0.86
N GLU A 426 7.46 -4.96 1.94
CA GLU A 426 8.80 -4.53 2.37
C GLU A 426 9.70 -5.75 2.58
N SER A 427 9.18 -6.78 3.25
CA SER A 427 9.90 -8.04 3.46
C SER A 427 10.24 -8.76 2.17
N LEU A 428 9.36 -8.76 1.17
CA LEU A 428 9.60 -9.37 -0.14
C LEU A 428 10.62 -8.56 -0.95
N VAL A 429 10.54 -7.22 -0.96
CA VAL A 429 11.55 -6.34 -1.59
C VAL A 429 12.93 -6.61 -1.02
N ASN A 430 13.04 -6.70 0.30
CA ASN A 430 14.32 -6.99 0.99
C ASN A 430 14.93 -8.34 0.62
N LEU A 431 14.13 -9.27 0.09
CA LEU A 431 14.62 -10.56 -0.39
C LEU A 431 15.04 -10.53 -1.86
N GLY A 432 14.54 -9.58 -2.65
CA GLY A 432 14.74 -9.47 -4.10
C GLY A 432 13.45 -9.38 -4.92
N GLY A 433 12.30 -9.16 -4.29
CA GLY A 433 11.02 -8.88 -4.95
C GLY A 433 10.27 -10.12 -5.45
N CYS A 434 9.32 -9.90 -6.36
CA CYS A 434 8.44 -10.95 -6.90
C CYS A 434 9.12 -12.11 -7.64
N PRO A 435 10.30 -11.95 -8.30
CA PRO A 435 10.93 -13.07 -9.01
C PRO A 435 11.26 -14.28 -8.12
N ILE A 436 11.34 -14.09 -6.80
CA ILE A 436 11.56 -15.16 -5.82
C ILE A 436 10.37 -16.12 -5.75
N LEU A 437 9.18 -15.66 -6.16
CA LEU A 437 7.95 -16.46 -6.20
C LEU A 437 7.94 -17.44 -7.37
N TYR A 438 8.63 -17.16 -8.47
CA TYR A 438 8.49 -17.93 -9.71
C TYR A 438 9.00 -19.38 -9.61
N PRO A 439 10.13 -19.67 -8.93
CA PRO A 439 10.57 -21.05 -8.71
C PRO A 439 9.58 -21.92 -7.94
N LEU A 440 8.59 -21.33 -7.24
CA LEU A 440 7.52 -22.11 -6.62
C LEU A 440 6.71 -22.88 -7.67
N ILE A 441 6.58 -22.37 -8.90
CA ILE A 441 5.85 -23.03 -9.98
C ILE A 441 6.43 -24.42 -10.27
N GLU A 442 7.75 -24.58 -10.27
CA GLU A 442 8.42 -25.87 -10.44
C GLU A 442 8.34 -26.74 -9.18
N LEU A 443 8.53 -26.13 -8.01
CA LEU A 443 8.53 -26.82 -6.72
C LEU A 443 7.18 -27.52 -6.41
N PHE A 444 6.07 -26.97 -6.88
CA PHE A 444 4.74 -27.59 -6.76
C PHE A 444 4.48 -28.66 -7.83
N GLN A 445 5.25 -28.69 -8.93
CA GLN A 445 5.13 -29.74 -9.95
C GLN A 445 5.88 -31.02 -9.58
N GLU A 446 7.04 -30.93 -8.93
CA GLU A 446 7.94 -32.07 -8.68
C GLU A 446 7.33 -33.20 -7.85
N ASN A 447 6.24 -32.98 -7.11
CA ASN A 447 5.76 -33.92 -6.08
C ASN A 447 4.25 -34.24 -6.12
N ASP A 448 3.46 -33.59 -6.98
CA ASP A 448 1.99 -33.68 -6.97
C ASP A 448 1.44 -34.68 -8.00
N THR A 449 2.28 -35.45 -8.70
CA THR A 449 1.82 -36.53 -9.59
C THR A 449 1.04 -37.64 -8.87
N ASN A 450 1.05 -37.69 -7.53
CA ASN A 450 0.39 -38.75 -6.74
C ASN A 450 -0.72 -38.28 -5.77
N ASN A 451 -0.88 -36.98 -5.49
CA ASN A 451 -1.75 -36.51 -4.38
C ASN A 451 -2.95 -35.63 -4.78
N ILE A 452 -3.19 -35.40 -6.07
CA ILE A 452 -4.32 -34.58 -6.55
C ILE A 452 -5.70 -35.27 -6.31
N LEU A 453 -5.72 -36.54 -5.89
CA LEU A 453 -6.95 -37.34 -5.74
C LEU A 453 -7.46 -37.51 -4.29
N SER A 454 -6.90 -36.84 -3.27
CA SER A 454 -7.37 -37.03 -1.88
C SER A 454 -7.57 -35.74 -1.09
N TYR A 455 -8.34 -34.81 -1.64
CA TYR A 455 -9.06 -33.84 -0.82
C TYR A 455 -10.53 -33.81 -1.24
N ASP A 456 -11.14 -35.00 -1.24
CA ASP A 456 -12.57 -35.13 -1.41
C ASP A 456 -13.30 -34.55 -0.18
N GLN A 457 -14.14 -33.58 -0.50
CA GLN A 457 -15.20 -32.96 0.28
C GLN A 457 -15.76 -33.87 1.39
N THR A 458 -15.29 -33.71 2.63
CA THR A 458 -16.13 -34.04 3.79
C THR A 458 -15.90 -33.07 4.97
N LYS A 459 -16.91 -32.21 5.17
CA LYS A 459 -17.41 -31.72 6.47
C LYS A 459 -16.49 -30.77 7.26
N THR A 460 -16.75 -29.47 7.14
CA THR A 460 -17.59 -28.72 8.11
C THR A 460 -18.02 -27.39 7.51
N SER A 461 -19.33 -27.18 7.50
CA SER A 461 -20.00 -25.91 7.26
C SER A 461 -19.59 -24.87 8.29
N ASP A 462 -19.18 -23.69 7.79
CA ASP A 462 -19.11 -22.36 8.40
C ASP A 462 -17.72 -21.73 8.36
N ASN A 463 -17.36 -21.20 7.18
CA ASN A 463 -16.54 -19.99 6.97
C ASN A 463 -16.44 -19.68 5.46
N ARG A 464 -17.47 -19.01 4.93
CA ARG A 464 -17.67 -18.74 3.49
C ARG A 464 -16.84 -17.58 2.90
N HIS A 465 -15.55 -17.45 3.21
CA HIS A 465 -14.72 -16.40 2.59
C HIS A 465 -13.33 -16.82 2.08
N ASN A 466 -12.91 -18.08 2.26
CA ASN A 466 -11.56 -18.53 1.89
C ASN A 466 -11.59 -19.75 0.95
N HIS A 467 -12.31 -19.68 -0.17
CA HIS A 467 -12.08 -20.64 -1.26
C HIS A 467 -10.81 -20.24 -2.02
N PHE A 468 -9.66 -20.71 -1.52
CA PHE A 468 -8.40 -20.66 -2.26
C PHE A 468 -8.48 -21.63 -3.45
N TYR A 469 -7.79 -21.29 -4.54
CA TYR A 469 -7.69 -22.16 -5.71
C TYR A 469 -7.09 -23.51 -5.28
N SER A 470 -7.76 -24.61 -5.65
CA SER A 470 -7.23 -25.96 -5.43
C SER A 470 -5.94 -26.19 -6.21
N ASN A 471 -5.80 -25.52 -7.36
CA ASN A 471 -4.58 -25.49 -8.14
C ASN A 471 -3.52 -24.59 -7.45
N PRO A 472 -2.35 -25.13 -7.07
CA PRO A 472 -1.30 -24.35 -6.42
C PRO A 472 -0.70 -23.29 -7.34
N ILE A 473 -0.60 -23.55 -8.65
CA ILE A 473 -0.05 -22.59 -9.62
C ILE A 473 -1.01 -21.40 -9.77
N ALA A 474 -2.33 -21.66 -9.83
CA ALA A 474 -3.34 -20.60 -9.82
C ALA A 474 -3.27 -19.75 -8.53
N SER A 475 -2.99 -20.39 -7.39
CA SER A 475 -2.76 -19.71 -6.11
C SER A 475 -1.49 -18.85 -6.09
N ILE A 476 -0.41 -19.26 -6.76
CA ILE A 476 0.80 -18.44 -6.92
C ILE A 476 0.52 -17.21 -7.78
N ILE A 477 -0.20 -17.36 -8.90
CA ILE A 477 -0.62 -16.21 -9.72
C ILE A 477 -1.51 -15.27 -8.93
N TYR A 478 -2.41 -15.82 -8.11
CA TYR A 478 -3.25 -15.04 -7.23
C TYR A 478 -2.46 -14.30 -6.13
N LEU A 479 -1.40 -14.90 -5.58
CA LEU A 479 -0.47 -14.21 -4.68
C LEU A 479 0.15 -12.98 -5.37
N ILE A 480 0.61 -13.12 -6.62
CA ILE A 480 1.13 -12.00 -7.42
C ILE A 480 0.06 -10.93 -7.62
N ARG A 481 -1.20 -11.32 -7.87
CA ARG A 481 -2.32 -10.37 -7.95
C ARG A 481 -2.54 -9.63 -6.63
N CYS A 482 -2.49 -10.32 -5.49
CA CYS A 482 -2.61 -9.66 -4.18
C CYS A 482 -1.53 -8.58 -4.00
N ILE A 483 -0.31 -8.87 -4.45
CA ILE A 483 0.80 -7.90 -4.44
C ILE A 483 0.48 -6.69 -5.34
N LEU A 484 -0.04 -6.90 -6.55
CA LEU A 484 -0.40 -5.79 -7.46
C LEU A 484 -1.57 -4.93 -6.95
N SER A 485 -2.49 -5.51 -6.17
CA SER A 485 -3.70 -4.83 -5.70
C SER A 485 -3.46 -3.83 -4.56
N SER A 486 -2.31 -3.88 -3.89
CA SER A 486 -2.02 -3.00 -2.76
C SER A 486 -1.39 -1.68 -3.20
N LYS A 487 -1.98 -0.55 -2.77
CA LYS A 487 -1.50 0.81 -3.08
C LYS A 487 -0.11 1.10 -2.48
N SER A 488 0.30 0.39 -1.43
CA SER A 488 1.61 0.54 -0.79
C SER A 488 2.75 -0.16 -1.56
N MET A 489 2.43 -0.96 -2.58
CA MET A 489 3.41 -1.81 -3.27
C MET A 489 3.93 -1.24 -4.59
N ILE A 490 3.89 0.08 -4.79
CA ILE A 490 4.32 0.75 -6.04
C ILE A 490 5.72 0.28 -6.46
N ILE A 491 6.66 0.15 -5.52
CA ILE A 491 8.03 -0.32 -5.79
C ILE A 491 8.04 -1.74 -6.37
N LEU A 492 7.31 -2.67 -5.74
CA LEU A 492 7.22 -4.06 -6.23
C LEU A 492 6.56 -4.10 -7.60
N THR A 493 5.51 -3.33 -7.77
CA THR A 493 4.74 -3.26 -9.00
C THR A 493 5.58 -2.71 -10.16
N GLU A 494 6.37 -1.65 -9.92
CA GLU A 494 7.35 -1.12 -10.88
C GLU A 494 8.45 -2.14 -11.16
N GLN A 495 8.96 -2.83 -10.13
CA GLN A 495 9.94 -3.90 -10.31
C GLN A 495 9.39 -5.02 -11.20
N ILE A 496 8.14 -5.48 -11.00
CA ILE A 496 7.51 -6.52 -11.85
C ILE A 496 7.41 -6.03 -13.30
N ALA A 497 7.05 -4.77 -13.53
CA ALA A 497 6.94 -4.21 -14.89
C ALA A 497 8.32 -4.05 -15.58
N GLN A 498 9.39 -3.99 -14.81
CA GLN A 498 10.76 -3.83 -15.30
C GLN A 498 11.52 -5.16 -15.38
N HIS A 499 12.72 -5.12 -15.96
CA HIS A 499 13.72 -6.20 -15.92
C HIS A 499 13.25 -7.60 -16.36
N TYR A 500 12.39 -7.70 -17.39
CA TYR A 500 11.94 -8.97 -17.98
C TYR A 500 11.21 -9.92 -17.01
N ASN A 501 10.72 -9.42 -15.88
CA ASN A 501 10.16 -10.27 -14.82
C ASN A 501 8.90 -11.03 -15.27
N ILE A 502 8.07 -10.44 -16.13
CA ILE A 502 6.90 -11.14 -16.69
C ILE A 502 7.29 -12.16 -17.77
N GLU A 503 8.35 -11.90 -18.54
CA GLU A 503 8.85 -12.87 -19.52
C GLU A 503 9.41 -14.10 -18.82
N ILE A 504 10.18 -13.91 -17.74
CA ILE A 504 10.67 -15.00 -16.88
C ILE A 504 9.49 -15.79 -16.30
N LEU A 505 8.47 -15.11 -15.77
CA LEU A 505 7.25 -15.77 -15.27
C LEU A 505 6.56 -16.60 -16.37
N GLY A 506 6.44 -16.06 -17.58
CA GLY A 506 5.90 -16.76 -18.74
C GLY A 506 6.69 -18.03 -19.08
N GLU A 507 8.01 -17.99 -18.95
CA GLU A 507 8.85 -19.16 -19.19
C GLU A 507 8.71 -20.25 -18.11
N TYR A 508 8.60 -19.87 -16.83
CA TYR A 508 8.27 -20.84 -15.77
C TYR A 508 6.91 -21.51 -16.00
N LEU A 509 5.91 -20.76 -16.49
CA LEU A 509 4.62 -21.33 -16.87
C LEU A 509 4.75 -22.25 -18.08
N ASN A 510 5.57 -21.90 -19.08
CA ASN A 510 5.86 -22.78 -20.22
C ASN A 510 6.48 -24.11 -19.81
N HIS A 511 7.25 -24.15 -18.73
CA HIS A 511 7.85 -25.39 -18.23
C HIS A 511 6.89 -26.28 -17.42
N ILE A 512 5.62 -25.90 -17.29
CA ILE A 512 4.61 -26.76 -16.65
C ILE A 512 4.52 -28.11 -17.39
N SER A 513 4.83 -29.18 -16.64
CA SER A 513 4.93 -30.54 -17.17
C SER A 513 3.59 -31.28 -17.23
N SER A 514 2.72 -31.09 -16.23
CA SER A 514 1.40 -31.72 -16.19
C SER A 514 0.31 -30.79 -16.70
N SER A 515 -0.48 -31.26 -17.67
CA SER A 515 -1.66 -30.55 -18.18
C SER A 515 -2.73 -30.30 -17.12
N SER A 516 -2.73 -31.06 -16.02
CA SER A 516 -3.67 -30.89 -14.90
C SER A 516 -3.54 -29.55 -14.19
N PHE A 517 -2.36 -28.91 -14.24
CA PHE A 517 -2.13 -27.60 -13.63
C PHE A 517 -2.53 -26.45 -14.54
N ILE A 518 -2.79 -26.70 -15.83
CA ILE A 518 -3.27 -25.69 -16.77
C ILE A 518 -4.77 -25.86 -16.90
N ASP A 519 -5.46 -25.49 -15.81
CA ASP A 519 -6.90 -25.64 -15.64
C ASP A 519 -7.63 -24.30 -15.74
N GLN A 520 -8.95 -24.33 -15.53
CA GLN A 520 -9.78 -23.13 -15.54
C GLN A 520 -9.39 -22.17 -14.40
N GLN A 521 -8.92 -22.68 -13.25
CA GLN A 521 -8.50 -21.82 -12.14
C GLN A 521 -7.27 -20.99 -12.50
N LEU A 522 -6.29 -21.59 -13.19
CA LEU A 522 -5.13 -20.85 -13.68
C LEU A 522 -5.53 -19.75 -14.67
N LEU A 523 -6.44 -20.05 -15.60
CA LEU A 523 -6.96 -19.06 -16.55
C LEU A 523 -7.64 -17.91 -15.81
N MET A 524 -8.57 -18.20 -14.90
CA MET A 524 -9.26 -17.18 -14.10
C MET A 524 -8.28 -16.31 -13.30
N SER A 525 -7.28 -16.90 -12.66
CA SER A 525 -6.25 -16.14 -11.93
C SER A 525 -5.47 -15.18 -12.84
N ILE A 526 -5.15 -15.60 -14.08
CA ILE A 526 -4.46 -14.77 -15.07
C ILE A 526 -5.36 -13.65 -15.60
N GLU A 527 -6.63 -13.96 -15.90
CA GLU A 527 -7.63 -12.96 -16.30
C GLU A 527 -7.80 -11.88 -15.22
N GLU A 528 -7.95 -12.30 -13.97
CA GLU A 528 -8.04 -11.43 -12.80
C GLU A 528 -6.78 -10.57 -12.60
N LEU A 529 -5.60 -11.13 -12.89
CA LEU A 529 -4.33 -10.40 -12.81
C LEU A 529 -4.27 -9.30 -13.87
N ILE A 530 -4.62 -9.61 -15.12
CA ILE A 530 -4.66 -8.64 -16.23
C ILE A 530 -5.69 -7.54 -15.97
N GLU A 531 -6.87 -7.88 -15.46
CA GLU A 531 -7.87 -6.86 -15.11
C GLU A 531 -7.39 -5.96 -13.95
N SER A 532 -6.69 -6.53 -12.96
CA SER A 532 -6.11 -5.73 -11.87
C SER A 532 -5.05 -4.75 -12.38
N SER A 533 -4.18 -5.16 -13.32
CA SER A 533 -3.17 -4.27 -13.89
C SER A 533 -3.78 -3.17 -14.77
N ARG A 534 -4.90 -3.45 -15.45
CA ARG A 534 -5.64 -2.45 -16.25
C ARG A 534 -6.29 -1.37 -15.41
N SER A 535 -6.69 -1.68 -14.18
CA SER A 535 -7.35 -0.72 -13.29
C SER A 535 -6.40 0.41 -12.82
N ILE A 536 -5.09 0.18 -12.90
CA ILE A 536 -4.06 1.10 -12.43
C ILE A 536 -3.37 1.74 -13.65
N SER A 537 -3.62 3.04 -13.88
CA SER A 537 -3.15 3.75 -15.08
C SER A 537 -1.63 3.77 -15.27
N SER A 538 -0.84 3.70 -14.19
CA SER A 538 0.62 3.64 -14.25
C SER A 538 1.17 2.30 -14.73
N LEU A 539 0.34 1.25 -14.84
CA LEU A 539 0.77 -0.13 -15.12
C LEU A 539 0.42 -0.62 -16.53
N GLN A 540 0.29 0.29 -17.49
CA GLN A 540 0.00 -0.07 -18.86
C GLN A 540 1.08 -0.99 -19.46
N LEU A 541 2.36 -0.75 -19.14
CA LEU A 541 3.47 -1.60 -19.57
C LEU A 541 3.34 -3.04 -19.06
N LEU A 542 3.02 -3.20 -17.77
CA LEU A 542 2.81 -4.50 -17.13
C LEU A 542 1.68 -5.28 -17.82
N THR A 543 0.57 -4.59 -18.10
CA THR A 543 -0.58 -5.18 -18.80
C THR A 543 -0.18 -5.72 -20.17
N ILE A 544 0.56 -4.93 -20.95
CA ILE A 544 1.05 -5.33 -22.29
C ILE A 544 1.96 -6.56 -22.17
N GLN A 545 2.87 -6.59 -21.18
CA GLN A 545 3.77 -7.74 -20.97
C GLN A 545 3.00 -9.01 -20.58
N LEU A 546 2.02 -8.93 -19.67
CA LEU A 546 1.19 -10.07 -19.28
C LEU A 546 0.43 -10.65 -20.49
N ILE A 547 -0.11 -9.76 -21.33
CA ILE A 547 -0.79 -10.14 -22.55
C ILE A 547 0.20 -10.81 -23.51
N GLN A 548 1.35 -10.17 -23.78
CA GLN A 548 2.34 -10.64 -24.74
C GLN A 548 2.99 -11.99 -24.35
N HIS A 549 3.44 -12.14 -23.11
CA HIS A 549 4.29 -13.27 -22.71
C HIS A 549 3.52 -14.44 -22.08
N ILE A 550 2.31 -14.20 -21.55
CA ILE A 550 1.51 -15.23 -20.87
C ILE A 550 0.22 -15.52 -21.66
N LEU A 551 -0.61 -14.50 -21.90
CA LEU A 551 -1.91 -14.74 -22.54
C LEU A 551 -1.76 -15.19 -24.00
N PHE A 552 -0.94 -14.50 -24.79
CA PHE A 552 -0.74 -14.83 -26.21
C PHE A 552 0.23 -15.98 -26.43
N ASN A 553 0.80 -16.54 -25.37
CA ASN A 553 1.66 -17.70 -25.49
C ASN A 553 0.84 -18.99 -25.67
N PHE A 554 0.44 -19.26 -26.91
CA PHE A 554 -0.40 -20.42 -27.23
C PHE A 554 0.29 -21.76 -26.93
N THR A 555 1.63 -21.81 -26.88
CA THR A 555 2.35 -23.04 -26.56
C THR A 555 2.07 -23.52 -25.14
N LEU A 556 1.90 -22.60 -24.19
CA LEU A 556 1.44 -22.88 -22.83
C LEU A 556 0.02 -23.47 -22.86
N TRP A 557 -0.91 -22.74 -23.46
CA TRP A 557 -2.34 -23.08 -23.41
C TRP A 557 -2.68 -24.34 -24.20
N ASN A 558 -1.93 -24.66 -25.25
CA ASN A 558 -2.14 -25.87 -26.05
C ASN A 558 -1.92 -27.18 -25.25
N LYS A 559 -1.26 -27.11 -24.09
CA LYS A 559 -1.10 -28.26 -23.17
C LYS A 559 -2.37 -28.57 -22.37
N SER A 560 -3.29 -27.61 -22.25
CA SER A 560 -4.52 -27.76 -21.46
C SER A 560 -5.59 -28.60 -22.16
N ASN A 561 -6.66 -28.94 -21.44
CA ASN A 561 -7.79 -29.65 -22.02
C ASN A 561 -8.57 -28.76 -23.03
N PHE A 562 -9.47 -29.36 -23.80
CA PHE A 562 -10.28 -28.63 -24.78
C PHE A 562 -11.05 -27.45 -24.18
N HIS A 563 -11.72 -27.67 -23.04
CA HIS A 563 -12.54 -26.64 -22.40
C HIS A 563 -11.73 -25.38 -22.03
N VAL A 564 -10.54 -25.54 -21.46
CA VAL A 564 -9.67 -24.41 -21.08
C VAL A 564 -9.14 -23.69 -22.31
N ARG A 565 -8.75 -24.41 -23.38
CA ARG A 565 -8.35 -23.80 -24.66
C ARG A 565 -9.48 -22.98 -25.29
N LEU A 566 -10.72 -23.46 -25.19
CA LEU A 566 -11.89 -22.75 -25.68
C LEU A 566 -12.10 -21.43 -24.93
N LEU A 567 -12.09 -21.48 -23.59
CA LEU A 567 -12.21 -20.28 -22.75
C LEU A 567 -11.07 -19.29 -22.99
N HIS A 568 -9.84 -19.79 -23.12
CA HIS A 568 -8.65 -18.98 -23.41
C HIS A 568 -8.79 -18.20 -24.73
N LEU A 569 -9.19 -18.87 -25.82
CA LEU A 569 -9.41 -18.21 -27.12
C LEU A 569 -10.56 -17.20 -27.07
N GLN A 570 -11.63 -17.50 -26.32
CA GLN A 570 -12.73 -16.55 -26.10
C GLN A 570 -12.25 -15.31 -25.34
N TYR A 571 -11.40 -15.48 -24.34
CA TYR A 571 -10.81 -14.36 -23.60
C TYR A 571 -9.84 -13.53 -24.46
N ILE A 572 -9.01 -14.16 -25.30
CA ILE A 572 -8.20 -13.44 -26.31
C ILE A 572 -9.10 -12.58 -27.21
N LEU A 573 -10.19 -13.14 -27.73
CA LEU A 573 -11.13 -12.39 -28.57
C LEU A 573 -11.75 -11.20 -27.81
N LYS A 574 -12.08 -11.36 -26.51
CA LYS A 574 -12.56 -10.27 -25.66
C LYS A 574 -11.50 -9.17 -25.52
N VAL A 575 -10.26 -9.53 -25.18
CA VAL A 575 -9.14 -8.59 -25.01
C VAL A 575 -8.88 -7.78 -26.29
N ILE A 576 -8.84 -8.44 -27.45
CA ILE A 576 -8.62 -7.78 -28.75
C ILE A 576 -9.75 -6.79 -29.07
N LYS A 577 -11.01 -7.12 -28.71
CA LYS A 577 -12.16 -6.25 -28.96
C LYS A 577 -12.21 -5.03 -28.03
N GLU A 578 -11.70 -5.16 -26.82
CA GLU A 578 -11.73 -4.09 -25.80
C GLU A 578 -10.54 -3.12 -25.91
N GLU A 579 -9.40 -3.56 -26.42
CA GLU A 579 -8.18 -2.74 -26.50
C GLU A 579 -8.14 -1.82 -27.73
N LYS A 580 -8.20 -0.51 -27.49
CA LYS A 580 -8.16 0.53 -28.54
C LYS A 580 -6.82 0.61 -29.29
N ASN A 581 -5.71 0.31 -28.61
CA ASN A 581 -4.34 0.44 -29.12
C ASN A 581 -3.63 -0.91 -29.18
N PHE A 582 -4.33 -1.95 -29.61
CA PHE A 582 -3.77 -3.28 -29.71
C PHE A 582 -2.63 -3.33 -30.74
N ASP A 583 -1.47 -3.90 -30.36
CA ASP A 583 -0.27 -4.00 -31.21
C ASP A 583 -0.46 -5.05 -32.32
N ARG A 584 -1.18 -4.66 -33.37
CA ARG A 584 -1.48 -5.47 -34.55
C ARG A 584 -0.23 -5.86 -35.34
N GLU A 585 0.88 -5.13 -35.20
CA GLU A 585 2.11 -5.47 -35.91
C GLU A 585 2.70 -6.78 -35.37
N LYS A 586 2.62 -7.00 -34.05
CA LYS A 586 3.08 -8.24 -33.42
C LYS A 586 2.02 -9.34 -33.40
N PHE A 587 0.78 -9.01 -33.06
CA PHE A 587 -0.30 -9.97 -32.80
C PHE A 587 -1.44 -9.88 -33.83
N GLY A 588 -1.08 -9.65 -35.10
CA GLY A 588 -2.03 -9.53 -36.21
C GLY A 588 -2.41 -10.86 -36.86
N ILE A 589 -2.87 -10.80 -38.11
CA ILE A 589 -3.39 -11.96 -38.85
C ILE A 589 -2.32 -13.06 -39.03
N GLN A 590 -1.06 -12.67 -39.31
CA GLN A 590 0.06 -13.61 -39.43
C GLN A 590 0.22 -14.48 -38.18
N PHE A 591 0.11 -13.90 -36.98
CA PHE A 591 0.28 -14.60 -35.72
C PHE A 591 -0.75 -15.73 -35.55
N PHE A 592 -2.04 -15.44 -35.82
CA PHE A 592 -3.10 -16.45 -35.73
C PHE A 592 -3.01 -17.53 -36.81
N LEU A 593 -2.53 -17.17 -38.01
CA LEU A 593 -2.20 -18.14 -39.05
C LEU A 593 -1.03 -19.06 -38.65
N ASP A 594 -0.05 -18.53 -37.92
CA ASP A 594 1.07 -19.31 -37.38
C ASP A 594 0.59 -20.27 -36.28
N ILE A 595 -0.35 -19.87 -35.43
CA ILE A 595 -1.01 -20.77 -34.46
C ILE A 595 -1.69 -21.93 -35.18
N LEU A 596 -2.44 -21.67 -36.26
CA LEU A 596 -3.09 -22.72 -37.05
C LEU A 596 -2.06 -23.71 -37.63
N LYS A 597 -0.97 -23.19 -38.20
CA LYS A 597 0.11 -24.02 -38.77
C LYS A 597 0.82 -24.88 -37.72
N GLN A 598 1.12 -24.31 -36.55
CA GLN A 598 1.91 -24.98 -35.52
C GLN A 598 1.11 -25.97 -34.67
N HIS A 599 -0.11 -25.62 -34.29
CA HIS A 599 -0.86 -26.36 -33.26
C HIS A 599 -2.05 -27.17 -33.81
N PHE A 600 -2.66 -26.74 -34.92
CA PHE A 600 -3.85 -27.39 -35.48
C PHE A 600 -3.55 -28.30 -36.68
N ASN A 601 -2.33 -28.30 -37.19
CA ASN A 601 -1.92 -29.16 -38.31
C ASN A 601 -1.68 -30.63 -37.91
N THR A 602 -2.02 -31.02 -36.68
CA THR A 602 -1.81 -32.40 -36.19
C THR A 602 -3.12 -33.17 -36.12
N THR A 603 -3.10 -34.45 -36.47
CA THR A 603 -4.26 -35.36 -36.38
C THR A 603 -4.57 -35.82 -34.96
N LYS A 604 -3.99 -35.18 -33.94
CA LYS A 604 -4.11 -35.57 -32.53
C LYS A 604 -5.23 -34.78 -31.85
N GLY A 605 -6.31 -35.46 -31.48
CA GLY A 605 -7.46 -34.89 -30.75
C GLY A 605 -8.78 -35.16 -31.45
N ASP A 606 -9.88 -34.80 -30.80
CA ASP A 606 -11.20 -34.84 -31.41
C ASP A 606 -11.30 -33.78 -32.51
N LYS A 607 -11.77 -34.19 -33.70
CA LYS A 607 -11.91 -33.32 -34.86
C LYS A 607 -12.94 -32.22 -34.65
N GLU A 608 -14.02 -32.52 -33.92
CA GLU A 608 -15.08 -31.54 -33.64
C GLU A 608 -14.57 -30.46 -32.69
N GLU A 609 -13.93 -30.86 -31.60
CA GLU A 609 -13.27 -29.95 -30.66
C GLU A 609 -12.24 -29.06 -31.35
N GLN A 610 -11.38 -29.64 -32.20
CA GLN A 610 -10.39 -28.86 -32.94
C GLN A 610 -11.05 -27.87 -33.90
N ARG A 611 -12.16 -28.24 -34.53
CA ARG A 611 -12.91 -27.35 -35.42
C ARG A 611 -13.49 -26.16 -34.66
N GLU A 612 -14.10 -26.39 -33.50
CA GLU A 612 -14.64 -25.30 -32.67
C GLU A 612 -13.56 -24.28 -32.26
N LEU A 613 -12.37 -24.77 -31.88
CA LEU A 613 -11.24 -23.87 -31.57
C LEU A 613 -10.81 -23.05 -32.79
N ARG A 614 -10.76 -23.66 -33.98
CA ARG A 614 -10.42 -22.95 -35.23
C ARG A 614 -11.48 -21.92 -35.61
N GLU A 615 -12.76 -22.20 -35.39
CA GLU A 615 -13.84 -21.25 -35.64
C GLU A 615 -13.67 -19.95 -34.83
N ILE A 616 -13.22 -20.02 -33.58
CA ILE A 616 -12.89 -18.82 -32.79
C ILE A 616 -11.69 -18.07 -33.39
N ILE A 617 -10.65 -18.77 -33.83
CA ILE A 617 -9.49 -18.15 -34.49
C ILE A 617 -9.93 -17.43 -35.76
N TYR A 618 -10.81 -18.02 -36.57
CA TYR A 618 -11.37 -17.37 -37.75
C TYR A 618 -12.21 -16.15 -37.39
N GLU A 619 -12.98 -16.18 -36.30
CA GLU A 619 -13.70 -15.00 -35.82
C GLU A 619 -12.75 -13.88 -35.34
N ILE A 620 -11.61 -14.20 -34.72
CA ILE A 620 -10.55 -13.22 -34.41
C ILE A 620 -9.98 -12.61 -35.70
N MET A 621 -9.62 -13.44 -36.69
CA MET A 621 -9.10 -12.96 -37.97
C MET A 621 -10.11 -12.08 -38.71
N LYS A 622 -11.38 -12.47 -38.71
CA LYS A 622 -12.49 -11.71 -39.29
C LYS A 622 -12.60 -10.33 -38.67
N TYR A 623 -12.47 -10.22 -37.34
CA TYR A 623 -12.45 -8.94 -36.63
C TYR A 623 -11.30 -8.04 -37.11
N PHE A 624 -10.09 -8.58 -37.30
CA PHE A 624 -8.97 -7.79 -37.85
C PHE A 624 -9.23 -7.28 -39.26
N PHE A 625 -9.77 -8.11 -40.16
CA PHE A 625 -10.10 -7.69 -41.53
C PHE A 625 -11.20 -6.64 -41.58
N GLN A 626 -12.22 -6.75 -40.70
CA GLN A 626 -13.30 -5.77 -40.59
C GLN A 626 -12.84 -4.41 -40.07
N ASN A 627 -11.81 -4.36 -39.23
CA ASN A 627 -11.31 -3.09 -38.70
C ASN A 627 -10.30 -2.43 -39.65
N HIS A 628 -9.39 -3.21 -40.23
CA HIS A 628 -8.38 -2.71 -41.16
C HIS A 628 -7.85 -3.86 -42.02
N THR A 629 -7.94 -3.72 -43.36
CA THR A 629 -7.38 -4.71 -44.30
C THR A 629 -6.08 -4.17 -44.91
N SER A 630 -5.01 -4.96 -44.88
CA SER A 630 -3.75 -4.64 -45.56
C SER A 630 -3.32 -5.74 -46.54
N MET A 631 -2.55 -5.36 -47.56
CA MET A 631 -1.92 -6.30 -48.50
C MET A 631 -1.05 -7.34 -47.81
N LYS A 632 -0.34 -6.95 -46.74
CA LYS A 632 0.51 -7.87 -45.98
C LYS A 632 -0.31 -9.00 -45.35
N ASP A 633 -1.49 -8.68 -44.83
CA ASP A 633 -2.38 -9.67 -44.18
C ASP A 633 -2.98 -10.65 -45.18
N LEU A 634 -3.36 -10.16 -46.36
CA LEU A 634 -3.85 -11.02 -47.44
C LEU A 634 -2.72 -11.95 -47.92
N ASN A 635 -1.52 -11.42 -48.20
CA ASN A 635 -0.38 -12.23 -48.60
C ASN A 635 0.01 -13.29 -47.54
N ALA A 636 -0.07 -12.95 -46.25
CA ALA A 636 0.12 -13.89 -45.15
C ALA A 636 -0.90 -15.05 -45.18
N LEU A 637 -2.17 -14.73 -45.42
CA LEU A 637 -3.24 -15.72 -45.51
C LEU A 637 -3.03 -16.66 -46.69
N LEU A 638 -2.66 -16.12 -47.84
CA LEU A 638 -2.47 -16.87 -49.09
C LEU A 638 -1.24 -17.76 -49.07
N SER A 639 -0.12 -17.24 -48.55
CA SER A 639 1.08 -18.04 -48.30
C SER A 639 0.84 -19.16 -47.29
N THR A 640 -0.04 -18.95 -46.31
CA THR A 640 -0.41 -19.99 -45.36
C THR A 640 -1.29 -21.07 -46.01
N ILE A 641 -2.24 -20.70 -46.87
CA ILE A 641 -3.06 -21.64 -47.65
C ILE A 641 -2.18 -22.48 -48.57
N SER A 642 -1.21 -21.89 -49.27
CA SER A 642 -0.34 -22.65 -50.17
C SER A 642 0.48 -23.70 -49.41
N VAL A 643 1.01 -23.35 -48.23
CA VAL A 643 1.73 -24.30 -47.36
C VAL A 643 0.80 -25.39 -46.81
N LEU A 644 -0.38 -25.02 -46.31
CA LEU A 644 -1.33 -25.98 -45.72
C LEU A 644 -1.99 -26.89 -46.76
N SER A 645 -2.11 -26.45 -48.02
CA SER A 645 -2.73 -27.24 -49.10
C SER A 645 -2.06 -28.60 -49.35
N VAL A 646 -0.77 -28.71 -48.99
CA VAL A 646 -0.02 -29.96 -49.09
C VAL A 646 -0.19 -30.84 -47.84
N LEU A 647 -0.42 -30.22 -46.69
CA LEU A 647 -0.36 -30.85 -45.37
C LEU A 647 -1.73 -31.24 -44.81
N ASN A 648 -2.75 -30.39 -44.94
CA ASN A 648 -4.06 -30.57 -44.33
C ASN A 648 -5.18 -29.95 -45.18
N ASP A 649 -5.95 -30.81 -45.84
CA ASP A 649 -7.07 -30.41 -46.70
C ASP A 649 -8.22 -29.75 -45.92
N GLU A 650 -8.50 -30.17 -44.69
CA GLU A 650 -9.61 -29.63 -43.88
C GLU A 650 -9.37 -28.14 -43.54
N ILE A 651 -8.18 -27.80 -43.03
CA ILE A 651 -7.84 -26.39 -42.70
C ILE A 651 -7.74 -25.54 -43.97
N THR A 652 -7.23 -26.12 -45.07
CA THR A 652 -7.16 -25.45 -46.37
C THR A 652 -8.56 -25.12 -46.88
N TYR A 653 -9.49 -26.07 -46.79
CA TYR A 653 -10.90 -25.88 -47.10
C TYR A 653 -11.52 -24.74 -46.25
N GLU A 654 -11.33 -24.77 -44.94
CA GLU A 654 -11.89 -23.76 -44.01
C GLU A 654 -11.33 -22.35 -44.28
N LEU A 655 -10.03 -22.21 -44.56
CA LEU A 655 -9.41 -20.93 -44.93
C LEU A 655 -9.90 -20.39 -46.28
N LEU A 656 -10.14 -21.28 -47.26
CA LEU A 656 -10.73 -20.88 -48.54
C LEU A 656 -12.20 -20.47 -48.36
N GLU A 657 -12.96 -21.16 -47.50
CA GLU A 657 -14.32 -20.78 -47.13
C GLU A 657 -14.33 -19.41 -46.42
N PHE A 658 -13.34 -19.14 -45.56
CA PHE A 658 -13.12 -17.85 -44.94
C PHE A 658 -12.88 -16.73 -45.98
N ILE A 659 -12.06 -16.96 -47.02
CA ILE A 659 -11.88 -16.01 -48.13
C ILE A 659 -13.22 -15.75 -48.83
N VAL A 660 -14.00 -16.80 -49.12
CA VAL A 660 -15.34 -16.63 -49.72
C VAL A 660 -16.22 -15.76 -48.83
N GLY A 661 -16.15 -15.93 -47.51
CA GLY A 661 -16.83 -15.09 -46.52
C GLY A 661 -16.42 -13.62 -46.60
N LEU A 662 -15.13 -13.33 -46.78
CA LEU A 662 -14.60 -11.98 -46.98
C LEU A 662 -15.02 -11.38 -48.33
N LEU A 663 -15.17 -12.21 -49.37
CA LEU A 663 -15.66 -11.84 -50.70
C LEU A 663 -17.19 -11.74 -50.79
N ASN A 664 -17.92 -11.81 -49.67
CA ASN A 664 -19.37 -11.60 -49.71
C ASN A 664 -19.70 -10.12 -49.99
N PRO A 665 -20.65 -9.84 -50.91
CA PRO A 665 -20.98 -8.48 -51.35
C PRO A 665 -21.64 -7.61 -50.27
N THR A 666 -22.05 -8.21 -49.16
CA THR A 666 -22.59 -7.51 -47.98
C THR A 666 -21.51 -6.95 -47.07
N SER A 667 -20.22 -7.25 -47.30
CA SER A 667 -19.12 -6.73 -46.49
C SER A 667 -18.70 -5.33 -46.96
N ALA A 668 -18.48 -4.41 -46.00
CA ALA A 668 -18.11 -3.02 -46.30
C ALA A 668 -16.76 -2.87 -47.02
N PHE A 669 -15.92 -3.91 -46.99
CA PHE A 669 -14.56 -3.94 -47.54
C PHE A 669 -14.41 -4.86 -48.75
N HIS A 670 -15.51 -5.44 -49.24
CA HIS A 670 -15.57 -6.33 -50.40
C HIS A 670 -14.77 -5.79 -51.59
N GLU A 671 -14.96 -4.50 -51.91
CA GLU A 671 -14.32 -3.88 -53.07
C GLU A 671 -12.79 -3.75 -52.90
N GLN A 672 -12.31 -3.36 -51.71
CA GLN A 672 -10.87 -3.26 -51.42
C GLN A 672 -10.19 -4.64 -51.41
N ILE A 673 -10.86 -5.65 -50.86
CA ILE A 673 -10.35 -7.03 -50.83
C ILE A 673 -10.22 -7.60 -52.24
N ILE A 674 -11.18 -7.30 -53.13
CA ILE A 674 -11.10 -7.73 -54.54
C ILE A 674 -9.97 -7.03 -55.29
N ASP A 675 -9.75 -5.74 -55.05
CA ASP A 675 -8.66 -5.00 -55.69
C ASP A 675 -7.30 -5.56 -55.27
N PHE A 676 -7.11 -5.83 -53.97
CA PHE A 676 -5.89 -6.39 -53.42
C PHE A 676 -5.63 -7.84 -53.84
N LEU A 677 -6.66 -8.69 -53.83
CA LEU A 677 -6.54 -10.08 -54.30
C LEU A 677 -6.46 -10.18 -55.84
N GLY A 678 -6.75 -9.10 -56.56
CA GLY A 678 -6.63 -9.02 -58.02
C GLY A 678 -5.20 -8.77 -58.50
N GLU A 679 -4.24 -8.47 -57.63
CA GLU A 679 -2.83 -8.34 -58.03
C GLU A 679 -2.24 -9.70 -58.45
N SER A 680 -1.38 -9.72 -59.49
CA SER A 680 -1.14 -10.88 -60.37
C SER A 680 -0.74 -12.20 -59.68
N ASN A 681 -0.15 -12.15 -58.49
CA ASN A 681 0.34 -13.33 -57.77
C ASN A 681 -0.79 -14.27 -57.31
N MET A 682 -2.03 -13.76 -57.23
CA MET A 682 -3.13 -14.49 -56.63
C MET A 682 -3.88 -15.44 -57.56
N ILE A 683 -4.02 -15.03 -58.82
CA ILE A 683 -4.69 -15.83 -59.84
C ILE A 683 -3.85 -17.08 -60.14
N GLU A 684 -2.53 -16.91 -60.25
CA GLU A 684 -1.58 -18.01 -60.38
C GLU A 684 -1.63 -18.94 -59.16
N GLY A 685 -1.73 -18.37 -57.94
CA GLY A 685 -1.90 -19.14 -56.71
C GLY A 685 -3.17 -20.01 -56.71
N LEU A 686 -4.33 -19.48 -57.12
CA LEU A 686 -5.57 -20.26 -57.20
C LEU A 686 -5.49 -21.40 -58.23
N TYR A 687 -4.87 -21.17 -59.38
CA TYR A 687 -4.61 -22.22 -60.36
C TYR A 687 -3.65 -23.28 -59.82
N SER A 688 -2.59 -22.86 -59.11
CA SER A 688 -1.63 -23.77 -58.50
C SER A 688 -2.30 -24.71 -57.49
N LEU A 689 -3.28 -24.21 -56.72
CA LEU A 689 -4.04 -25.01 -55.77
C LEU A 689 -4.92 -26.07 -56.45
N LEU A 690 -5.52 -25.79 -57.61
CA LEU A 690 -6.32 -26.78 -58.35
C LEU A 690 -5.48 -27.99 -58.82
N VAL A 691 -4.19 -27.76 -59.09
CA VAL A 691 -3.24 -28.78 -59.54
C VAL A 691 -2.75 -29.67 -58.37
N VAL A 692 -2.93 -29.25 -57.11
CA VAL A 692 -2.53 -30.07 -55.96
C VAL A 692 -3.40 -31.33 -55.88
N ASN A 693 -2.75 -32.49 -55.88
CA ASN A 693 -3.41 -33.80 -55.91
C ASN A 693 -4.05 -34.20 -54.56
N ASN A 694 -3.55 -33.65 -53.46
CA ASN A 694 -3.99 -34.02 -52.10
C ASN A 694 -5.30 -33.33 -51.67
N LEU A 695 -5.81 -32.37 -52.45
CA LEU A 695 -7.03 -31.63 -52.12
C LEU A 695 -8.29 -32.40 -52.50
N SER A 696 -9.30 -32.41 -51.62
CA SER A 696 -10.58 -33.03 -51.91
C SER A 696 -11.36 -32.27 -52.99
N SER A 697 -12.35 -32.95 -53.59
CA SER A 697 -13.28 -32.35 -54.54
C SER A 697 -14.00 -31.13 -53.96
N ARG A 698 -14.35 -31.19 -52.67
CA ARG A 698 -15.00 -30.11 -51.93
C ARG A 698 -14.11 -28.86 -51.85
N THR A 699 -12.81 -29.03 -51.57
CA THR A 699 -11.84 -27.92 -51.54
C THR A 699 -11.67 -27.29 -52.92
N LYS A 700 -11.58 -28.11 -53.97
CA LYS A 700 -11.50 -27.63 -55.36
C LYS A 700 -12.75 -26.86 -55.80
N GLU A 701 -13.93 -27.25 -55.33
CA GLU A 701 -15.18 -26.53 -55.59
C GLU A 701 -15.16 -25.12 -54.97
N ILE A 702 -14.62 -24.95 -53.77
CA ILE A 702 -14.47 -23.61 -53.16
C ILE A 702 -13.51 -22.73 -53.96
N ILE A 703 -12.39 -23.28 -54.45
CA ILE A 703 -11.44 -22.52 -55.29
C ILE A 703 -12.16 -21.99 -56.54
N LEU A 704 -12.96 -22.83 -57.20
CA LEU A 704 -13.77 -22.42 -58.35
C LEU A 704 -14.83 -21.38 -57.97
N LYS A 705 -15.43 -21.49 -56.77
CA LYS A 705 -16.36 -20.49 -56.24
C LYS A 705 -15.69 -19.12 -56.05
N ILE A 706 -14.45 -19.09 -55.54
CA ILE A 706 -13.65 -17.87 -55.43
C ILE A 706 -13.41 -17.26 -56.82
N MET A 707 -12.95 -18.07 -57.78
CA MET A 707 -12.75 -17.62 -59.17
C MET A 707 -14.03 -17.05 -59.79
N LYS A 708 -15.19 -17.69 -59.55
CA LYS A 708 -16.50 -17.20 -59.98
C LYS A 708 -16.85 -15.85 -59.35
N CYS A 709 -16.55 -15.63 -58.07
CA CYS A 709 -16.75 -14.33 -57.41
C CYS A 709 -15.92 -13.22 -58.07
N PHE A 710 -14.66 -13.50 -58.44
CA PHE A 710 -13.83 -12.54 -59.19
C PHE A 710 -14.44 -12.24 -60.57
N ILE A 711 -14.82 -13.26 -61.34
CA ILE A 711 -15.42 -13.05 -62.68
C ILE A 711 -16.71 -12.23 -62.61
N GLY A 712 -17.53 -12.43 -61.56
CA GLY A 712 -18.78 -11.70 -61.35
C GLY A 712 -18.64 -10.28 -60.80
N SER A 713 -17.48 -9.93 -60.23
CA SER A 713 -17.26 -8.61 -59.63
C SER A 713 -16.99 -7.55 -60.69
N LYS A 714 -17.62 -6.38 -60.56
CA LYS A 714 -17.50 -5.28 -61.54
C LYS A 714 -16.10 -4.63 -61.56
N ARG A 715 -15.32 -4.73 -60.48
CA ARG A 715 -14.00 -4.10 -60.33
C ARG A 715 -12.81 -4.87 -60.90
N THR A 716 -12.93 -6.18 -61.09
CA THR A 716 -11.83 -6.98 -61.68
C THR A 716 -11.49 -6.50 -63.08
N SER A 717 -10.20 -6.27 -63.35
CA SER A 717 -9.74 -5.85 -64.67
C SER A 717 -10.11 -6.88 -65.75
N GLN A 718 -10.27 -6.41 -67.00
CA GLN A 718 -10.54 -7.32 -68.12
C GLN A 718 -9.40 -8.33 -68.34
N GLN A 719 -8.15 -7.95 -68.04
CA GLN A 719 -6.98 -8.84 -68.12
C GLN A 719 -7.09 -10.02 -67.13
N ILE A 720 -7.48 -9.73 -65.88
CA ILE A 720 -7.71 -10.74 -64.85
C ILE A 720 -8.87 -11.66 -65.23
N ARG A 721 -9.96 -11.09 -65.77
CA ARG A 721 -11.11 -11.90 -66.24
C ARG A 721 -10.73 -12.82 -67.41
N ALA A 722 -9.93 -12.33 -68.36
CA ALA A 722 -9.42 -13.15 -69.46
C ALA A 722 -8.53 -14.29 -68.94
N GLN A 723 -7.60 -14.00 -68.01
CA GLN A 723 -6.77 -15.01 -67.35
C GLN A 723 -7.59 -16.05 -66.57
N LEU A 724 -8.62 -15.64 -65.82
CA LEU A 724 -9.51 -16.54 -65.07
C LEU A 724 -10.42 -17.39 -65.95
N ARG A 725 -10.71 -16.95 -67.18
CA ARG A 725 -11.48 -17.71 -68.16
C ARG A 725 -10.63 -18.59 -69.07
N LEU A 726 -9.30 -18.54 -68.91
CA LEU A 726 -8.34 -19.16 -69.82
C LEU A 726 -8.54 -18.68 -71.27
N GLU A 727 -9.01 -17.43 -71.44
CA GLU A 727 -9.09 -16.77 -72.74
C GLU A 727 -7.64 -16.45 -73.13
N THR A 728 -7.10 -17.22 -74.09
CA THR A 728 -5.76 -16.99 -74.64
C THR A 728 -5.72 -15.62 -75.30
N ASN A 729 -4.70 -14.81 -74.96
CA ASN A 729 -4.36 -13.61 -75.72
C ASN A 729 -4.16 -13.91 -77.21
#